data_AF-A0A368BL80-F1
#
_entry.id   AF-A0A368BL80-F1
#
_cell.length_a   1.000
_cell.length_b   1.000
_cell.length_c   1.000
_cell.angle_alpha   90.00
_cell.angle_beta   90.00
_cell.angle_gamma   90.00
#
_symmetry.space_group_name_H-M   'P 1'
#
loop_
_entity.id
_entity.type
_entity.pdbx_description
1 polymer ?
#
loop_
_entity_poly.entity_id
_entity_poly.type
_entity_poly.pdbx_seq_one_letter_code
_entity_poly.pdbx_strand_id
1 'polypeptide(L)'
;MKKILIDTNSINGKRSALIDSDKLIDFDLEFESNNFQKGSIHKAKITKIEASLEAAFVELGSSRHGFLPFKELSPEYFDNTKTGSDRFKVKEGDDIVVQIEKEERVNKGAALSTYISLASRYIVLMANHPSGGGISRRISGEDRDKVKNLMDNLSVPDGMSIIIRTAGIDRQIEELNWDIEYLKKLWVEVEGAISKSKATQLIYADQSLIQKTIRDYFKEDIGELVVDNQEDFHDAKTYATKIVPEFVEKIKLYEEEIPLFASYGIESKIESAFSREVKLPSGGSLVIDSGEALTSIDINSARSTKGIDIEETALKTNLEAAAEIGRQVKLRDLGGLIVIDFIDMEEDKNNTKVEKAMYESTKHDHARIQMNNISRFGLLEMSRQRIKPALNDLMGKTIWVRSIASVCESIFRLVTEKSINNRSSILLLKVSPNVANELLNRYRNNLAEIEIKFGTKIMTFIDPYKQNDNYTIEIKKNAYFDYEANLEESSLAFQNKSSYNLKVPKKKSKALVEDVEFRNKPKVDTNKKGLLDSLFNFFKTDEKTDKPKKSKKYSGKPRRSNQPQRARKPRNFNSDSKRKDQTRKDQSRKTSAKPNRTVKKPVNGNLKSRPENTPAPLPDDNIGNRVEAPKDKPKRRAKNDPRAKS
;
A
#
# COMPACT_ATOMS: atom_id res chain seq x y z
N MET A 1 -7.60 22.18 11.40
CA MET A 1 -7.30 22.70 10.04
C MET A 1 -6.32 21.72 9.43
N LYS A 2 -6.56 21.30 8.18
CA LYS A 2 -5.69 20.32 7.53
C LYS A 2 -4.36 20.96 7.11
N LYS A 3 -3.28 20.22 7.30
CA LYS A 3 -1.93 20.62 6.86
C LYS A 3 -1.22 19.45 6.20
N ILE A 4 -0.35 19.77 5.25
CA ILE A 4 0.60 18.83 4.68
C ILE A 4 1.97 19.16 5.27
N LEU A 5 2.67 18.16 5.78
CA LEU A 5 4.03 18.28 6.30
C LEU A 5 4.96 17.47 5.40
N ILE A 6 6.07 18.06 4.96
CA ILE A 6 7.09 17.42 4.15
C ILE A 6 8.40 17.52 4.92
N ASP A 7 8.92 16.37 5.34
CA ASP A 7 10.19 16.22 6.04
C ASP A 7 11.19 15.53 5.12
N THR A 8 12.19 16.27 4.67
CA THR A 8 13.26 15.76 3.79
C THR A 8 14.62 15.75 4.45
N ASN A 9 14.77 16.31 5.66
CA ASN A 9 16.00 16.21 6.44
C ASN A 9 16.14 14.86 7.18
N SER A 10 15.12 13.99 7.12
CA SER A 10 15.16 12.64 7.66
C SER A 10 16.30 11.78 7.06
N ILE A 11 17.04 11.11 7.94
CA ILE A 11 18.22 10.27 7.62
C ILE A 11 17.92 9.19 6.56
N ASN A 12 16.68 8.69 6.53
CA ASN A 12 16.30 7.51 5.74
C ASN A 12 15.52 7.86 4.45
N GLY A 13 15.37 9.14 4.13
CA GLY A 13 14.66 9.62 2.94
C GLY A 13 13.52 10.57 3.25
N LYS A 14 12.75 10.91 2.21
CA LYS A 14 11.70 11.93 2.24
C LYS A 14 10.42 11.36 2.82
N ARG A 15 9.78 12.12 3.71
CA ARG A 15 8.54 11.76 4.38
C ARG A 15 7.49 12.82 4.10
N SER A 16 6.24 12.41 3.93
CA SER A 16 5.12 13.35 3.87
C SER A 16 3.97 12.87 4.75
N ALA A 17 3.31 13.81 5.41
CA ALA A 17 2.18 13.53 6.28
C ALA A 17 1.03 14.50 5.98
N LEU A 18 -0.18 13.96 5.85
CA LEU A 18 -1.40 14.75 5.85
C LEU A 18 -2.00 14.68 7.26
N ILE A 19 -2.18 15.83 7.89
CA ILE A 19 -2.72 15.93 9.24
C ILE A 19 -4.00 16.77 9.24
N ASP A 20 -4.92 16.48 10.15
CA ASP A 20 -5.98 17.41 10.54
C ASP A 20 -5.89 17.67 12.03
N SER A 21 -5.44 18.89 12.36
CA SER A 21 -5.18 19.30 13.74
C SER A 21 -4.11 18.38 14.36
N ASP A 22 -4.48 17.46 15.24
CA ASP A 22 -3.58 16.47 15.81
C ASP A 22 -3.64 15.11 15.08
N LYS A 23 -4.66 14.83 14.25
CA LYS A 23 -4.85 13.49 13.67
C LYS A 23 -4.01 13.28 12.42
N LEU A 24 -3.22 12.19 12.40
CA LEU A 24 -2.51 11.72 11.20
C LEU A 24 -3.50 10.98 10.27
N ILE A 25 -3.74 11.55 9.08
CA ILE A 25 -4.69 11.07 8.08
C ILE A 25 -4.01 10.22 7.00
N ASP A 26 -2.81 10.62 6.59
CA ASP A 26 -2.03 9.93 5.57
C ASP A 26 -0.54 10.08 5.86
N PHE A 27 0.24 9.08 5.48
CA PHE A 27 1.70 9.07 5.64
C PHE A 27 2.33 8.34 4.46
N ASP A 28 3.35 8.96 3.89
CA ASP A 28 4.15 8.39 2.82
C ASP A 28 5.64 8.54 3.14
N LEU A 29 6.39 7.50 2.77
CA LEU A 29 7.84 7.43 2.93
C LEU A 29 8.46 7.04 1.59
N GLU A 30 9.42 7.84 1.15
CA GLU A 30 10.22 7.60 -0.04
C GLU A 30 11.69 7.46 0.36
N PHE A 31 12.26 6.27 0.18
CA PHE A 31 13.68 6.01 0.42
C PHE A 31 14.54 6.55 -0.72
N GLU A 32 15.71 7.10 -0.39
CA GLU A 32 16.71 7.56 -1.36
C GLU A 32 17.39 6.39 -2.09
N SER A 33 16.73 5.70 -3.02
CA SER A 33 17.41 4.73 -3.92
C SER A 33 16.53 4.00 -4.94
N ASN A 34 15.21 4.21 -4.97
CA ASN A 34 14.36 3.36 -5.81
C ASN A 34 14.25 3.87 -7.27
N ASN A 35 15.19 3.49 -8.13
CA ASN A 35 15.12 3.74 -9.57
C ASN A 35 14.01 2.92 -10.27
N PHE A 36 13.34 2.01 -9.55
CA PHE A 36 12.27 1.15 -10.05
C PHE A 36 10.91 1.49 -9.43
N GLN A 37 10.67 2.79 -9.20
CA GLN A 37 9.37 3.28 -8.74
C GLN A 37 8.29 3.11 -9.80
N LYS A 38 7.06 2.95 -9.33
CA LYS A 38 5.87 2.99 -10.19
C LYS A 38 5.84 4.28 -11.01
N GLY A 39 5.48 4.16 -12.29
CA GLY A 39 5.41 5.25 -13.25
C GLY A 39 6.72 5.53 -13.98
N SER A 40 7.86 5.06 -13.48
CA SER A 40 9.15 5.26 -14.16
C SER A 40 9.21 4.52 -15.49
N ILE A 41 9.91 5.11 -16.46
CA ILE A 41 10.07 4.57 -17.82
C ILE A 41 11.53 4.16 -18.02
N HIS A 42 11.73 2.94 -18.50
CA HIS A 42 13.05 2.34 -18.71
C HIS A 42 13.18 1.83 -20.13
N LYS A 43 14.39 1.95 -20.68
CA LYS A 43 14.81 1.13 -21.82
C LYS A 43 15.37 -0.15 -21.24
N ALA A 44 14.83 -1.28 -21.67
CA ALA A 44 15.05 -2.57 -21.05
C ALA A 44 15.32 -3.63 -22.12
N LYS A 45 15.75 -4.83 -21.72
CA LYS A 45 16.07 -5.91 -22.65
C LYS A 45 15.14 -7.11 -22.46
N ILE A 46 14.56 -7.62 -23.53
CA ILE A 46 13.74 -8.84 -23.46
C ILE A 46 14.68 -10.01 -23.17
N THR A 47 14.45 -10.69 -22.06
CA THR A 47 15.25 -11.86 -21.66
C THR A 47 14.64 -13.17 -22.12
N LYS A 48 13.31 -13.28 -22.04
CA LYS A 48 12.58 -14.49 -22.40
C LYS A 48 11.16 -14.17 -22.81
N ILE A 49 10.65 -14.82 -23.86
CA ILE A 49 9.22 -14.79 -24.22
C ILE A 49 8.59 -16.13 -23.81
N GLU A 50 7.62 -16.10 -22.91
CA GLU A 50 7.00 -17.29 -22.34
C GLU A 50 5.51 -17.36 -22.72
N ALA A 51 5.22 -18.08 -23.81
CA ALA A 51 3.87 -18.19 -24.35
C ALA A 51 2.88 -18.85 -23.37
N SER A 52 3.35 -19.76 -22.51
CA SER A 52 2.50 -20.44 -21.52
C SER A 52 1.91 -19.50 -20.47
N LEU A 53 2.63 -18.43 -20.14
CA LEU A 53 2.20 -17.39 -19.19
C LEU A 53 1.57 -16.19 -19.89
N GLU A 54 1.48 -16.21 -21.22
CA GLU A 54 1.15 -15.06 -22.06
C GLU A 54 1.95 -13.80 -21.67
N ALA A 55 3.27 -13.94 -21.47
CA ALA A 55 4.12 -12.85 -20.99
C ALA A 55 5.56 -12.91 -21.50
N ALA A 56 6.25 -11.78 -21.45
CA ALA A 56 7.69 -11.65 -21.64
C ALA A 56 8.37 -11.22 -20.33
N PHE A 57 9.58 -11.72 -20.09
CA PHE A 57 10.43 -11.31 -18.99
C PHE A 57 11.46 -10.31 -19.49
N VAL A 58 11.62 -9.22 -18.76
CA VAL A 58 12.43 -8.07 -19.20
C VAL A 58 13.48 -7.72 -18.13
N GLU A 59 14.72 -7.51 -18.55
CA GLU A 59 15.80 -7.03 -17.70
C GLU A 59 15.81 -5.49 -17.66
N LEU A 60 15.56 -4.95 -16.47
CA LEU A 60 15.56 -3.51 -16.18
C LEU A 60 16.89 -3.03 -15.54
N GLY A 61 17.78 -3.96 -15.18
CA GLY A 61 18.93 -3.70 -14.31
C GLY A 61 18.65 -3.84 -12.81
N SER A 62 17.43 -4.26 -12.42
CA SER A 62 17.02 -4.64 -11.06
C SER A 62 17.52 -6.02 -10.64
N SER A 63 17.31 -6.42 -9.38
CA SER A 63 17.63 -7.77 -8.87
C SER A 63 16.85 -8.88 -9.55
N ARG A 64 15.64 -8.58 -10.04
CA ARG A 64 14.74 -9.54 -10.71
C ARG A 64 14.30 -9.01 -12.06
N HIS A 65 13.99 -9.93 -12.98
CA HIS A 65 13.35 -9.57 -14.24
C HIS A 65 11.93 -9.06 -14.00
N GLY A 66 11.54 -8.01 -14.73
CA GLY A 66 10.17 -7.54 -14.78
C GLY A 66 9.28 -8.49 -15.60
N PHE A 67 7.98 -8.45 -15.30
CA PHE A 67 6.95 -9.26 -15.93
C PHE A 67 6.09 -8.36 -16.84
N LEU A 68 6.11 -8.63 -18.14
CA LEU A 68 5.39 -7.87 -19.17
C LEU A 68 4.33 -8.77 -19.84
N PRO A 69 3.06 -8.70 -19.45
CA PRO A 69 1.98 -9.45 -20.08
C PRO A 69 1.80 -9.09 -21.55
N PHE A 70 1.38 -10.03 -22.39
CA PHE A 70 1.10 -9.77 -23.81
C PHE A 70 -0.02 -8.74 -24.03
N LYS A 71 -0.96 -8.64 -23.09
CA LYS A 71 -2.02 -7.62 -23.09
C LYS A 71 -1.49 -6.19 -22.90
N GLU A 72 -0.28 -6.07 -22.36
CA GLU A 72 0.40 -4.80 -22.08
C GLU A 72 1.50 -4.49 -23.14
N LEU A 73 1.56 -5.30 -24.20
CA LEU A 73 2.40 -5.04 -25.38
C LEU A 73 1.63 -4.21 -26.40
N SER A 74 2.20 -3.08 -26.80
CA SER A 74 1.64 -2.18 -27.78
C SER A 74 1.66 -2.81 -29.19
N PRO A 75 0.81 -2.34 -30.11
CA PRO A 75 0.80 -2.78 -31.51
C PRO A 75 2.15 -2.67 -32.24
N GLU A 76 3.07 -1.84 -31.74
CA GLU A 76 4.43 -1.69 -32.25
C GLU A 76 5.26 -2.96 -32.04
N TYR A 77 5.09 -3.63 -30.89
CA TYR A 77 5.84 -4.82 -30.51
C TYR A 77 5.04 -6.11 -30.74
N PHE A 78 3.71 -6.03 -30.76
CA PHE A 78 2.84 -7.19 -30.73
C PHE A 78 1.56 -7.02 -31.55
N ASP A 79 1.25 -8.02 -32.38
CA ASP A 79 0.04 -8.06 -33.19
C ASP A 79 -0.96 -9.07 -32.61
N ASN A 80 -2.04 -8.53 -32.03
CA ASN A 80 -3.12 -9.33 -31.44
C ASN A 80 -3.98 -10.05 -32.48
N THR A 81 -3.88 -9.69 -33.77
CA THR A 81 -4.68 -10.32 -34.84
C THR A 81 -4.06 -11.62 -35.37
N LYS A 82 -2.77 -11.84 -35.10
CA LYS A 82 -2.01 -13.00 -35.56
C LYS A 82 -2.01 -14.13 -34.51
N THR A 83 -1.52 -15.30 -34.91
CA THR A 83 -1.39 -16.48 -34.03
C THR A 83 0.05 -16.99 -33.99
N GLY A 84 0.43 -17.64 -32.90
CA GLY A 84 1.77 -18.23 -32.75
C GLY A 84 2.89 -17.19 -32.64
N SER A 85 4.06 -17.51 -33.18
CA SER A 85 5.25 -16.66 -33.17
C SER A 85 5.08 -15.37 -33.99
N ASP A 86 4.22 -15.38 -35.01
CA ASP A 86 4.04 -14.25 -35.94
C ASP A 86 3.36 -13.04 -35.29
N ARG A 87 2.86 -13.21 -34.07
CA ARG A 87 2.35 -12.13 -33.22
C ARG A 87 3.45 -11.19 -32.75
N PHE A 88 4.68 -11.67 -32.60
CA PHE A 88 5.77 -10.88 -32.02
C PHE A 88 6.57 -10.19 -33.13
N LYS A 89 6.71 -8.88 -33.01
CA LYS A 89 7.62 -8.07 -33.85
C LYS A 89 9.01 -7.91 -33.19
N VAL A 90 9.16 -8.44 -31.98
CA VAL A 90 10.39 -8.43 -31.16
C VAL A 90 10.80 -9.85 -30.79
N LYS A 91 12.07 -10.03 -30.47
CA LYS A 91 12.70 -11.30 -30.10
C LYS A 91 13.46 -11.17 -28.78
N GLU A 92 13.84 -12.32 -28.22
CA GLU A 92 14.74 -12.35 -27.06
C GLU A 92 16.06 -11.65 -27.42
N GLY A 93 16.53 -10.79 -26.52
CA GLY A 93 17.71 -9.94 -26.71
C GLY A 93 17.40 -8.52 -27.22
N ASP A 94 16.21 -8.29 -27.80
CA ASP A 94 15.83 -6.97 -28.31
C ASP A 94 15.61 -5.96 -27.17
N ASP A 95 15.84 -4.69 -27.48
CA ASP A 95 15.55 -3.58 -26.58
C ASP A 95 14.06 -3.22 -26.66
N ILE A 96 13.47 -2.87 -25.51
CA ILE A 96 12.06 -2.51 -25.37
C ILE A 96 11.89 -1.36 -24.38
N VAL A 97 10.97 -0.43 -24.65
CA VAL A 97 10.62 0.65 -23.72
C VAL A 97 9.44 0.22 -22.88
N VAL A 98 9.59 0.29 -21.56
CA VAL A 98 8.60 -0.18 -20.60
C VAL A 98 8.40 0.84 -19.48
N GLN A 99 7.16 0.97 -19.03
CA GLN A 99 6.79 1.70 -17.82
C GLN A 99 6.48 0.70 -16.69
N ILE A 100 6.91 1.04 -15.48
CA ILE A 100 6.60 0.25 -14.28
C ILE A 100 5.18 0.54 -13.83
N GLU A 101 4.27 -0.43 -13.95
CA GLU A 101 2.91 -0.31 -13.41
C GLU A 101 2.84 -0.63 -11.91
N LYS A 102 3.60 -1.65 -11.50
CA LYS A 102 3.70 -2.12 -10.11
C LYS A 102 5.14 -2.43 -9.78
N GLU A 103 5.60 -1.91 -8.65
CA GLU A 103 6.97 -2.10 -8.17
C GLU A 103 7.29 -3.57 -7.87
N GLU A 104 8.59 -3.90 -7.87
CA GLU A 104 9.09 -5.19 -7.44
C GLU A 104 8.63 -5.50 -6.01
N ARG A 105 8.25 -6.76 -5.78
CA ARG A 105 7.88 -7.27 -4.47
C ARG A 105 8.82 -8.40 -4.09
N VAL A 106 8.92 -8.70 -2.79
CA VAL A 106 9.85 -9.68 -2.20
C VAL A 106 10.08 -10.92 -3.07
N ASN A 107 9.02 -11.52 -3.61
CA ASN A 107 9.08 -12.72 -4.46
C ASN A 107 8.67 -12.52 -5.94
N LYS A 108 8.29 -11.31 -6.37
CA LYS A 108 7.76 -11.05 -7.72
C LYS A 108 8.46 -9.85 -8.36
N GLY A 109 8.91 -10.00 -9.60
CA GLY A 109 9.43 -8.88 -10.40
C GLY A 109 8.38 -7.79 -10.59
N ALA A 110 8.84 -6.59 -10.97
CA ALA A 110 7.97 -5.47 -11.30
C ALA A 110 6.99 -5.83 -12.43
N ALA A 111 5.74 -5.38 -12.36
CA ALA A 111 4.80 -5.50 -13.47
C ALA A 111 4.99 -4.32 -14.42
N LEU A 112 5.06 -4.62 -15.71
CA LEU A 112 5.44 -3.67 -16.76
C LEU A 112 4.34 -3.52 -17.80
N SER A 113 4.34 -2.36 -18.47
CA SER A 113 3.56 -2.11 -19.68
C SER A 113 4.38 -1.31 -20.68
N THR A 114 4.14 -1.54 -21.98
CA THR A 114 4.67 -0.67 -23.04
C THR A 114 3.72 0.49 -23.37
N TYR A 115 2.51 0.48 -22.81
CA TYR A 115 1.60 1.60 -22.91
C TYR A 115 2.03 2.68 -21.91
N ILE A 116 2.60 3.76 -22.43
CA ILE A 116 3.16 4.82 -21.60
C ILE A 116 2.06 5.79 -21.19
N SER A 117 1.98 6.03 -19.88
CA SER A 117 1.04 6.97 -19.26
C SER A 117 1.79 8.04 -18.47
N LEU A 118 1.42 9.30 -18.65
CA LEU A 118 1.99 10.44 -17.92
C LEU A 118 0.88 11.16 -17.16
N ALA A 119 1.04 11.34 -15.85
CA ALA A 119 -0.01 11.84 -14.98
C ALA A 119 0.24 13.28 -14.51
N SER A 120 -0.68 14.19 -14.85
CA SER A 120 -0.82 15.49 -14.20
C SER A 120 -1.94 15.44 -13.14
N ARG A 121 -2.33 16.59 -12.58
CA ARG A 121 -3.34 16.71 -11.53
C ARG A 121 -4.74 16.33 -12.02
N TYR A 122 -5.15 16.77 -13.21
CA TYR A 122 -6.49 16.54 -13.72
C TYR A 122 -6.53 15.47 -14.81
N ILE A 123 -5.46 15.32 -15.57
CA ILE A 123 -5.40 14.41 -16.72
C ILE A 123 -4.27 13.40 -16.59
N VAL A 124 -4.52 12.18 -17.05
CA VAL A 124 -3.48 11.23 -17.43
C VAL A 124 -3.44 11.14 -18.95
N LEU A 125 -2.29 11.41 -19.57
CA LEU A 125 -2.06 11.27 -21.01
C LEU A 125 -1.55 9.86 -21.29
N MET A 126 -2.24 9.13 -22.15
CA MET A 126 -1.77 7.88 -22.74
C MET A 126 -1.04 8.22 -24.05
N ALA A 127 0.28 8.14 -24.04
CA ALA A 127 1.10 8.69 -25.13
C ALA A 127 1.10 7.83 -26.41
N ASN A 128 0.89 6.52 -26.28
CA ASN A 128 0.94 5.56 -27.40
C ASN A 128 -0.24 4.58 -27.37
N HIS A 129 -1.38 5.00 -26.84
CA HIS A 129 -2.58 4.16 -26.74
C HIS A 129 -3.85 4.97 -27.09
N PRO A 130 -4.27 5.05 -28.37
CA PRO A 130 -5.39 5.88 -28.80
C PRO A 130 -6.75 5.43 -28.24
N SER A 131 -6.91 4.13 -27.97
CA SER A 131 -8.11 3.55 -27.33
C SER A 131 -8.05 3.53 -25.80
N GLY A 132 -6.98 4.05 -25.19
CA GLY A 132 -6.75 3.99 -23.74
C GLY A 132 -7.48 5.04 -22.90
N GLY A 133 -8.18 5.97 -23.54
CA GLY A 133 -8.76 7.13 -22.88
C GLY A 133 -10.03 6.82 -22.10
N GLY A 134 -10.48 7.77 -21.27
CA GLY A 134 -11.78 7.67 -20.61
C GLY A 134 -11.94 8.56 -19.39
N ILE A 135 -12.85 8.16 -18.51
CA ILE A 135 -13.22 8.90 -17.30
C ILE A 135 -12.92 8.02 -16.10
N SER A 136 -12.29 8.60 -15.06
CA SER A 136 -12.04 7.92 -13.79
C SER A 136 -13.29 7.17 -13.31
N ARG A 137 -13.11 5.90 -12.92
CA ARG A 137 -14.20 5.03 -12.44
C ARG A 137 -14.88 5.54 -11.16
N ARG A 138 -14.24 6.45 -10.42
CA ARG A 138 -14.82 7.09 -9.24
C ARG A 138 -15.84 8.18 -9.59
N ILE A 139 -15.97 8.53 -10.87
CA ILE A 139 -16.93 9.51 -11.37
C ILE A 139 -18.14 8.73 -11.91
N SER A 140 -19.31 8.99 -11.32
CA SER A 140 -20.57 8.31 -11.60
C SER A 140 -21.73 9.32 -11.62
N GLY A 141 -22.85 8.93 -12.21
CA GLY A 141 -24.04 9.79 -12.27
C GLY A 141 -23.81 11.03 -13.14
N GLU A 142 -24.46 12.14 -12.76
CA GLU A 142 -24.47 13.39 -13.53
C GLU A 142 -23.07 13.96 -13.82
N ASP A 143 -22.13 13.80 -12.88
CA ASP A 143 -20.76 14.28 -13.06
C ASP A 143 -20.03 13.56 -14.19
N ARG A 144 -20.39 12.29 -14.45
CA ARG A 144 -19.80 11.53 -15.56
C ARG A 144 -20.24 12.10 -16.91
N ASP A 145 -21.49 12.53 -17.01
CA ASP A 145 -22.04 13.11 -18.23
C ASP A 145 -21.44 14.51 -18.50
N LYS A 146 -21.26 15.32 -17.45
CA LYS A 146 -20.54 16.61 -17.54
C LYS A 146 -19.13 16.42 -18.08
N VAL A 147 -18.37 15.48 -17.50
CA VAL A 147 -16.99 15.20 -17.90
C VAL A 147 -16.92 14.66 -19.33
N LYS A 148 -17.88 13.84 -19.74
CA LYS A 148 -17.97 13.34 -21.13
C LYS A 148 -18.12 14.49 -22.13
N ASN A 149 -19.02 15.44 -21.86
CA ASN A 149 -19.20 16.62 -22.71
C ASN A 149 -17.96 17.51 -22.75
N LEU A 150 -17.22 17.64 -21.64
CA LEU A 150 -15.93 18.35 -21.63
C LEU A 150 -14.89 17.65 -22.50
N MET A 151 -14.83 16.32 -22.44
CA MET A 151 -13.86 15.50 -23.18
C MET A 151 -14.01 15.65 -24.71
N ASP A 152 -15.25 15.76 -25.20
CA ASP A 152 -15.54 15.96 -26.63
C ASP A 152 -15.03 17.30 -27.17
N ASN A 153 -14.77 18.28 -26.30
CA ASN A 153 -14.25 19.60 -26.65
C ASN A 153 -12.72 19.74 -26.46
N LEU A 154 -12.04 18.70 -25.97
CA LEU A 154 -10.59 18.72 -25.75
C LEU A 154 -9.84 18.28 -27.01
N SER A 155 -8.78 19.00 -27.36
CA SER A 155 -7.93 18.68 -28.50
C SER A 155 -6.78 17.74 -28.09
N VAL A 156 -7.00 16.44 -28.32
CA VAL A 156 -6.00 15.39 -28.12
C VAL A 156 -5.37 15.03 -29.48
N PRO A 157 -4.03 14.96 -29.61
CA PRO A 157 -3.37 14.57 -30.85
C PRO A 157 -3.67 13.14 -31.25
N ASP A 158 -3.56 12.87 -32.56
CA ASP A 158 -3.69 11.53 -33.11
C ASP A 158 -2.70 10.55 -32.48
N GLY A 159 -3.16 9.33 -32.20
CA GLY A 159 -2.37 8.29 -31.54
C GLY A 159 -2.29 8.38 -30.02
N MET A 160 -2.72 9.50 -29.43
CA MET A 160 -2.79 9.70 -27.98
C MET A 160 -4.23 9.59 -27.48
N SER A 161 -4.40 9.37 -26.18
CA SER A 161 -5.69 9.50 -25.51
C SER A 161 -5.54 10.05 -24.10
N ILE A 162 -6.62 10.49 -23.48
CA ILE A 162 -6.60 11.08 -22.14
C ILE A 162 -7.57 10.38 -21.20
N ILE A 163 -7.20 10.33 -19.91
CA ILE A 163 -8.09 9.92 -18.83
C ILE A 163 -8.31 11.10 -17.89
N ILE A 164 -9.57 11.52 -17.72
CA ILE A 164 -9.92 12.58 -16.77
C ILE A 164 -10.01 12.01 -15.35
N ARG A 165 -9.20 12.57 -14.45
CA ARG A 165 -9.10 12.18 -13.02
C ARG A 165 -10.25 12.81 -12.23
N THR A 166 -10.51 12.27 -11.03
CA THR A 166 -11.55 12.78 -10.10
C THR A 166 -11.36 14.26 -9.75
N ALA A 167 -10.14 14.77 -9.73
CA ALA A 167 -9.87 16.19 -9.48
C ALA A 167 -10.29 17.12 -10.64
N GLY A 168 -10.55 16.56 -11.83
CA GLY A 168 -10.89 17.29 -13.05
C GLY A 168 -12.39 17.49 -13.30
N ILE A 169 -13.29 16.98 -12.43
CA ILE A 169 -14.76 17.01 -12.64
C ILE A 169 -15.29 18.43 -12.86
N ASP A 170 -14.85 19.38 -12.03
CA ASP A 170 -15.36 20.75 -12.00
C ASP A 170 -14.38 21.78 -12.61
N ARG A 171 -13.42 21.31 -13.42
CA ARG A 171 -12.37 22.15 -14.00
C ARG A 171 -12.77 22.67 -15.37
N GLN A 172 -12.34 23.90 -15.67
CA GLN A 172 -12.63 24.53 -16.96
C GLN A 172 -11.77 23.93 -18.07
N ILE A 173 -12.24 24.02 -19.31
CA ILE A 173 -11.56 23.47 -20.50
C ILE A 173 -10.14 24.03 -20.63
N GLU A 174 -9.94 25.30 -20.28
CA GLU A 174 -8.63 25.96 -20.32
C GLU A 174 -7.65 25.32 -19.34
N GLU A 175 -8.11 24.93 -18.14
CA GLU A 175 -7.27 24.25 -17.15
C GLU A 175 -6.90 22.83 -17.59
N LEU A 176 -7.83 22.14 -18.24
CA LEU A 176 -7.59 20.80 -18.79
C LEU A 176 -6.64 20.86 -19.98
N ASN A 177 -6.81 21.83 -20.89
CA ASN A 177 -5.88 22.04 -22.01
C ASN A 177 -4.47 22.40 -21.52
N TRP A 178 -4.35 23.15 -20.43
CA TRP A 178 -3.06 23.44 -19.81
C TRP A 178 -2.33 22.16 -19.37
N ASP A 179 -3.04 21.25 -18.69
CA ASP A 179 -2.52 19.94 -18.30
C ASP A 179 -2.10 19.13 -19.54
N ILE A 180 -2.90 19.14 -20.60
CA ILE A 180 -2.58 18.45 -21.86
C ILE A 180 -1.30 19.01 -22.49
N GLU A 181 -1.14 20.33 -22.58
CA GLU A 181 0.06 20.95 -23.14
C GLU A 181 1.33 20.62 -22.33
N TYR A 182 1.23 20.64 -20.99
CA TYR A 182 2.32 20.24 -20.12
C TYR A 182 2.73 18.78 -20.37
N LEU A 183 1.76 17.86 -20.39
CA LEU A 183 2.00 16.44 -20.61
C LEU A 183 2.54 16.15 -22.02
N LYS A 184 2.10 16.89 -23.05
CA LYS A 184 2.66 16.82 -24.41
C LYS A 184 4.13 17.20 -24.41
N LYS A 185 4.50 18.32 -23.77
CA LYS A 185 5.89 18.75 -23.69
C LYS A 185 6.76 17.73 -22.95
N LEU A 186 6.25 17.18 -21.84
CA LEU A 186 6.91 16.11 -21.12
C LEU A 186 7.14 14.88 -22.00
N TRP A 187 6.13 14.47 -22.77
CA TRP A 187 6.28 13.34 -23.69
C TRP A 187 7.36 13.58 -24.75
N VAL A 188 7.44 14.76 -25.35
CA VAL A 188 8.47 15.09 -26.36
C VAL A 188 9.88 14.94 -25.78
N GLU A 189 10.13 15.39 -24.55
CA GLU A 189 11.43 15.22 -23.89
C GLU A 189 11.72 13.74 -23.57
N VAL A 190 10.71 12.99 -23.09
CA VAL A 190 10.84 11.55 -22.84
C VAL A 190 11.13 10.79 -24.14
N GLU A 191 10.44 11.09 -25.23
CA GLU A 191 10.67 10.49 -26.56
C GLU A 191 12.08 10.81 -27.08
N GLY A 192 12.52 12.06 -26.95
CA GLY A 192 13.89 12.46 -27.29
C GLY A 192 14.96 11.73 -26.46
N ALA A 193 14.66 11.43 -25.19
CA ALA A 193 15.53 10.64 -24.32
C ALA A 193 15.53 9.15 -24.67
N ILE A 194 14.38 8.58 -25.06
CA ILE A 194 14.27 7.20 -25.54
C ILE A 194 15.26 6.94 -26.68
N SER A 195 15.29 7.82 -27.70
CA SER A 195 16.16 7.65 -28.86
C SER A 195 17.66 7.69 -28.52
N LYS A 196 18.05 8.43 -27.47
CA LYS A 196 19.45 8.59 -27.03
C LYS A 196 19.88 7.55 -25.99
N SER A 197 18.93 6.85 -25.38
CA SER A 197 19.17 5.95 -24.25
C SER A 197 19.82 4.63 -24.67
N LYS A 198 20.67 4.10 -23.78
CA LYS A 198 21.28 2.77 -23.89
C LYS A 198 20.35 1.71 -23.28
N ALA A 199 20.60 0.44 -23.60
CA ALA A 199 19.88 -0.67 -22.98
C ALA A 199 20.04 -0.64 -21.45
N THR A 200 18.99 -1.03 -20.72
CA THR A 200 18.93 -1.09 -19.24
C THR A 200 19.18 0.27 -18.56
N GLN A 201 18.55 1.33 -19.08
CA GLN A 201 18.70 2.69 -18.57
C GLN A 201 17.36 3.30 -18.16
N LEU A 202 17.36 3.98 -17.01
CA LEU A 202 16.25 4.82 -16.55
C LEU A 202 16.12 6.04 -17.47
N ILE A 203 14.98 6.14 -18.16
CA ILE A 203 14.68 7.23 -19.10
C ILE A 203 13.98 8.35 -18.35
N TYR A 204 12.86 8.02 -17.69
CA TYR A 204 12.02 8.96 -16.96
C TYR A 204 11.82 8.48 -15.53
N ALA A 205 12.18 9.31 -14.55
CA ALA A 205 11.74 9.12 -13.17
C ALA A 205 10.36 9.77 -13.01
N ASP A 206 9.37 9.00 -12.55
CA ASP A 206 8.06 9.56 -12.21
C ASP A 206 8.18 10.57 -11.04
N GLN A 207 7.11 11.32 -10.83
CA GLN A 207 7.05 12.41 -9.87
C GLN A 207 7.56 12.03 -8.48
N SER A 208 8.36 12.92 -7.89
CA SER A 208 8.88 12.79 -6.52
C SER A 208 7.76 12.78 -5.49
N LEU A 209 8.03 12.34 -4.25
CA LEU A 209 7.05 12.38 -3.16
C LEU A 209 6.39 13.76 -3.02
N ILE A 210 7.18 14.84 -3.10
CA ILE A 210 6.70 16.22 -2.99
C ILE A 210 5.72 16.54 -4.12
N GLN A 211 6.09 16.23 -5.36
CA GLN A 211 5.26 16.47 -6.54
C GLN A 211 3.97 15.65 -6.47
N LYS A 212 4.04 14.36 -6.12
CA LYS A 212 2.87 13.50 -5.91
C LYS A 212 1.96 14.04 -4.82
N THR A 213 2.54 14.53 -3.71
CA THR A 213 1.80 15.11 -2.58
C THR A 213 1.04 16.36 -3.00
N ILE A 214 1.69 17.27 -3.72
CA ILE A 214 1.06 18.49 -4.26
C ILE A 214 -0.04 18.12 -5.25
N ARG A 215 0.22 17.19 -6.17
CA ARG A 215 -0.72 16.75 -7.20
C ARG A 215 -1.99 16.15 -6.59
N ASP A 216 -1.85 15.23 -5.65
CA ASP A 216 -2.96 14.38 -5.19
C ASP A 216 -3.67 14.92 -3.94
N TYR A 217 -2.96 15.63 -3.04
CA TYR A 217 -3.48 16.03 -1.73
C TYR A 217 -3.60 17.55 -1.52
N PHE A 218 -2.82 18.39 -2.21
CA PHE A 218 -2.84 19.84 -1.96
C PHE A 218 -4.06 20.51 -2.62
N LYS A 219 -5.15 20.58 -1.85
CA LYS A 219 -6.49 21.03 -2.28
C LYS A 219 -6.94 22.25 -1.47
N GLU A 220 -8.13 22.76 -1.79
CA GLU A 220 -8.70 23.97 -1.18
C GLU A 220 -8.84 23.87 0.35
N ASP A 221 -9.18 22.68 0.86
CA ASP A 221 -9.35 22.39 2.29
C ASP A 221 -8.03 22.29 3.08
N ILE A 222 -6.89 22.28 2.38
CA ILE A 222 -5.57 22.34 3.02
C ILE A 222 -5.24 23.79 3.34
N GLY A 223 -4.96 24.06 4.61
CA GLY A 223 -4.58 25.37 5.10
C GLY A 223 -3.14 25.74 4.70
N GLU A 224 -2.21 24.82 4.97
CA GLU A 224 -0.77 25.05 4.81
C GLU A 224 -0.08 23.77 4.31
N LEU A 225 0.97 23.95 3.51
CA LEU A 225 1.95 22.91 3.18
C LEU A 225 3.30 23.39 3.72
N VAL A 226 3.88 22.64 4.64
CA VAL A 226 5.09 23.00 5.37
C VAL A 226 6.24 22.08 4.93
N VAL A 227 7.37 22.68 4.53
CA VAL A 227 8.57 21.96 4.06
C VAL A 227 9.76 22.36 4.93
N ASP A 228 10.57 21.42 5.39
CA ASP A 228 11.68 21.65 6.33
C ASP A 228 13.07 21.85 5.68
N ASN A 229 13.12 21.87 4.35
CA ASN A 229 14.35 22.04 3.59
C ASN A 229 14.21 23.14 2.51
N GLN A 230 15.25 23.96 2.36
CA GLN A 230 15.25 25.12 1.46
C GLN A 230 15.13 24.73 -0.03
N GLU A 231 15.87 23.70 -0.45
CA GLU A 231 15.90 23.24 -1.84
C GLU A 231 14.54 22.65 -2.21
N ASP A 232 14.04 21.73 -1.38
CA ASP A 232 12.72 21.12 -1.56
C ASP A 232 11.57 22.13 -1.48
N PHE A 233 11.70 23.18 -0.67
CA PHE A 233 10.73 24.28 -0.63
C PHE A 233 10.68 25.05 -1.95
N HIS A 234 11.84 25.32 -2.56
CA HIS A 234 11.91 25.97 -3.86
C HIS A 234 11.32 25.08 -4.97
N ASP A 235 11.64 23.79 -4.94
CA ASP A 235 11.10 22.80 -5.88
C ASP A 235 9.58 22.65 -5.74
N ALA A 236 9.08 22.59 -4.50
CA ALA A 236 7.66 22.54 -4.19
C ALA A 236 6.93 23.78 -4.76
N LYS A 237 7.47 24.98 -4.56
CA LYS A 237 6.90 26.22 -5.11
C LYS A 237 6.93 26.25 -6.64
N THR A 238 8.04 25.81 -7.24
CA THR A 238 8.20 25.75 -8.70
C THR A 238 7.16 24.82 -9.30
N TYR A 239 7.02 23.61 -8.77
CA TYR A 239 6.03 22.64 -9.23
C TYR A 239 4.59 23.12 -8.99
N ALA A 240 4.30 23.66 -7.80
CA ALA A 240 2.97 24.21 -7.48
C ALA A 240 2.59 25.37 -8.39
N THR A 241 3.54 26.22 -8.80
CA THR A 241 3.26 27.33 -9.73
C THR A 241 2.84 26.82 -11.12
N LYS A 242 3.37 25.67 -11.56
CA LYS A 242 2.98 25.03 -12.83
C LYS A 242 1.57 24.45 -12.78
N ILE A 243 1.19 23.81 -11.68
CA ILE A 243 0.00 22.94 -11.59
C ILE A 243 -1.16 23.55 -10.78
N VAL A 244 -0.85 24.24 -9.67
CA VAL A 244 -1.81 24.83 -8.70
C VAL A 244 -1.35 26.22 -8.21
N PRO A 245 -1.26 27.21 -9.11
CA PRO A 245 -0.77 28.55 -8.77
C PRO A 245 -1.56 29.23 -7.64
N GLU A 246 -2.84 28.87 -7.47
CA GLU A 246 -3.73 29.42 -6.43
C GLU A 246 -3.30 29.08 -4.99
N PHE A 247 -2.51 28.02 -4.79
CA PHE A 247 -2.10 27.57 -3.45
C PHE A 247 -0.63 27.82 -3.13
N VAL A 248 0.14 28.44 -4.04
CA VAL A 248 1.58 28.65 -3.87
C VAL A 248 1.90 29.44 -2.59
N GLU A 249 1.07 30.42 -2.22
CA GLU A 249 1.25 31.22 -1.00
C GLU A 249 1.01 30.43 0.30
N LYS A 250 0.33 29.27 0.22
CA LYS A 250 0.13 28.37 1.38
C LYS A 250 1.36 27.48 1.65
N ILE A 251 2.36 27.50 0.76
CA ILE A 251 3.61 26.75 0.93
C ILE A 251 4.56 27.56 1.81
N LYS A 252 4.92 26.99 2.97
CA LYS A 252 5.76 27.62 3.99
C LYS A 252 7.02 26.80 4.23
N LEU A 253 8.13 27.49 4.41
CA LEU A 253 9.38 26.90 4.87
C LEU A 253 9.33 26.79 6.40
N TYR A 254 9.87 25.70 6.92
CA TYR A 254 10.03 25.45 8.34
C TYR A 254 11.50 25.59 8.71
N GLU A 255 11.81 26.53 9.59
CA GLU A 255 13.18 26.92 9.96
C GLU A 255 13.47 26.69 11.46
N GLU A 256 12.53 26.11 12.20
CA GLU A 256 12.70 25.88 13.64
C GLU A 256 13.70 24.74 13.92
N GLU A 257 14.37 24.80 15.07
CA GLU A 257 15.36 23.80 15.48
C GLU A 257 14.75 22.42 15.77
N ILE A 258 13.51 22.38 16.26
CA ILE A 258 12.82 21.12 16.57
C ILE A 258 12.40 20.47 15.24
N PRO A 259 12.71 19.18 14.98
CA PRO A 259 12.32 18.52 13.73
C PRO A 259 10.82 18.65 13.42
N LEU A 260 10.47 18.84 12.14
CA LEU A 260 9.12 19.18 11.70
C LEU A 260 8.07 18.25 12.29
N PHE A 261 8.21 16.94 12.13
CA PHE A 261 7.20 15.97 12.62
C PHE A 261 7.11 15.90 14.14
N ALA A 262 8.23 16.11 14.84
CA ALA A 262 8.27 16.17 16.29
C ALA A 262 7.52 17.40 16.81
N SER A 263 7.68 18.56 16.17
CA SER A 263 6.99 19.81 16.56
C SER A 263 5.46 19.69 16.46
N TYR A 264 4.96 18.92 15.49
CA TYR A 264 3.54 18.64 15.31
C TYR A 264 3.05 17.41 16.11
N GLY A 265 3.93 16.73 16.86
CA GLY A 265 3.58 15.60 17.72
C GLY A 265 3.09 14.36 16.96
N ILE A 266 3.52 14.17 15.71
CA ILE A 266 3.05 13.05 14.87
C ILE A 266 3.99 11.85 14.83
N GLU A 267 5.22 11.96 15.34
CA GLU A 267 6.18 10.84 15.33
C GLU A 267 5.63 9.59 16.04
N SER A 268 5.05 9.77 17.24
CA SER A 268 4.41 8.67 17.98
C SER A 268 3.25 8.02 17.23
N LYS A 269 2.55 8.77 16.37
CA LYS A 269 1.44 8.28 15.55
C LYS A 269 1.96 7.49 14.35
N ILE A 270 3.09 7.89 13.78
CA ILE A 270 3.80 7.13 12.75
C ILE A 270 4.31 5.81 13.34
N GLU A 271 4.95 5.84 14.51
CA GLU A 271 5.40 4.62 15.22
C GLU A 271 4.24 3.66 15.55
N SER A 272 3.06 4.18 15.87
CA SER A 272 1.87 3.34 16.07
C SER A 272 1.45 2.55 14.83
N ALA A 273 1.79 3.04 13.62
CA ALA A 273 1.52 2.34 12.36
C ALA A 273 2.49 1.18 12.10
N PHE A 274 3.67 1.15 12.75
CA PHE A 274 4.57 0.00 12.75
C PHE A 274 4.24 -1.02 13.84
N SER A 275 3.46 -0.61 14.84
CA SER A 275 3.13 -1.47 15.97
C SER A 275 2.17 -2.59 15.57
N ARG A 276 2.38 -3.81 16.08
CA ARG A 276 1.43 -4.92 15.91
C ARG A 276 0.08 -4.64 16.60
N GLU A 277 0.14 -4.01 17.76
CA GLU A 277 -1.03 -3.65 18.56
C GLU A 277 -1.30 -2.15 18.50
N VAL A 278 -2.57 -1.77 18.27
CA VAL A 278 -3.03 -0.37 18.22
C VAL A 278 -4.08 -0.15 19.28
N LYS A 279 -3.86 0.82 20.18
CA LYS A 279 -4.82 1.13 21.26
C LYS A 279 -6.00 1.96 20.74
N LEU A 280 -7.20 1.61 21.19
CA LEU A 280 -8.45 2.32 20.96
C LEU A 280 -8.73 3.33 22.08
N PRO A 281 -9.50 4.40 21.81
CA PRO A 281 -9.81 5.45 22.79
C PRO A 281 -10.46 4.95 24.08
N SER A 282 -11.41 4.00 24.00
CA SER A 282 -12.06 3.41 25.18
C SER A 282 -11.23 2.33 25.89
N GLY A 283 -9.95 2.16 25.50
CA GLY A 283 -8.99 1.29 26.14
C GLY A 283 -8.78 -0.04 25.44
N GLY A 284 -9.67 -0.46 24.53
CA GLY A 284 -9.49 -1.66 23.71
C GLY A 284 -8.27 -1.61 22.79
N SER A 285 -8.03 -2.67 22.04
CA SER A 285 -6.94 -2.69 21.07
C SER A 285 -7.25 -3.51 19.82
N LEU A 286 -6.59 -3.13 18.74
CA LEU A 286 -6.53 -3.90 17.49
C LEU A 286 -5.21 -4.64 17.45
N VAL A 287 -5.24 -5.90 17.02
CA VAL A 287 -4.06 -6.70 16.74
C VAL A 287 -4.03 -6.99 15.25
N ILE A 288 -3.00 -6.49 14.56
CA ILE A 288 -2.88 -6.58 13.09
C ILE A 288 -1.74 -7.52 12.74
N ASP A 289 -2.07 -8.65 12.12
CA ASP A 289 -1.12 -9.67 11.67
C ASP A 289 -1.15 -9.83 10.14
N SER A 290 -0.02 -9.57 9.48
CA SER A 290 0.11 -9.76 8.03
C SER A 290 0.73 -11.12 7.73
N GLY A 291 -0.06 -12.01 7.13
CA GLY A 291 0.38 -13.31 6.63
C GLY A 291 0.80 -13.27 5.15
N GLU A 292 1.03 -14.45 4.57
CA GLU A 292 1.42 -14.58 3.15
C GLU A 292 0.26 -14.26 2.19
N ALA A 293 -0.95 -14.73 2.52
CA ALA A 293 -2.12 -14.62 1.65
C ALA A 293 -3.07 -13.48 2.03
N LEU A 294 -3.17 -13.17 3.32
CA LEU A 294 -4.12 -12.20 3.87
C LEU A 294 -3.56 -11.49 5.11
N THR A 295 -4.20 -10.39 5.48
CA THR A 295 -3.98 -9.70 6.76
C THR A 295 -5.15 -9.96 7.69
N SER A 296 -4.91 -10.44 8.90
CA SER A 296 -5.94 -10.64 9.93
C SER A 296 -5.90 -9.50 10.94
N ILE A 297 -7.07 -9.03 11.35
CA ILE A 297 -7.25 -8.00 12.37
C ILE A 297 -8.16 -8.56 13.45
N ASP A 298 -7.67 -8.61 14.68
CA ASP A 298 -8.39 -9.06 15.88
C ASP A 298 -8.69 -7.88 16.79
N ILE A 299 -9.87 -7.87 17.41
CA ILE A 299 -10.35 -6.76 18.24
C ILE A 299 -10.51 -7.22 19.69
N ASN A 300 -9.72 -6.63 20.57
CA ASN A 300 -9.78 -6.88 21.99
C ASN A 300 -10.49 -5.75 22.70
N SER A 301 -11.63 -6.04 23.35
CA SER A 301 -12.15 -5.14 24.39
C SER A 301 -11.20 -5.24 25.57
N ALA A 302 -10.42 -4.20 25.84
CA ALA A 302 -9.71 -4.13 27.11
C ALA A 302 -10.73 -4.23 28.24
N ARG A 303 -10.26 -4.67 29.41
CA ARG A 303 -11.03 -4.97 30.62
C ARG A 303 -11.80 -3.75 31.17
N SER A 304 -12.72 -3.18 30.40
CA SER A 304 -13.66 -2.13 30.76
C SER A 304 -14.94 -2.78 31.26
N THR A 305 -14.80 -3.61 32.29
CA THR A 305 -15.92 -4.28 32.98
C THR A 305 -16.67 -3.34 33.93
N LYS A 306 -16.66 -2.03 33.64
CA LYS A 306 -17.39 -1.02 34.43
C LYS A 306 -18.81 -0.76 33.91
N GLY A 307 -19.16 -1.25 32.73
CA GLY A 307 -20.53 -1.27 32.21
C GLY A 307 -21.28 -2.53 32.63
N ILE A 308 -22.60 -2.42 32.89
CA ILE A 308 -23.48 -3.56 33.18
C ILE A 308 -23.85 -4.31 31.88
N ASP A 309 -23.77 -3.64 30.73
CA ASP A 309 -24.14 -4.18 29.43
C ASP A 309 -22.91 -4.55 28.58
N ILE A 310 -22.72 -5.86 28.40
CA ILE A 310 -21.64 -6.45 27.60
C ILE A 310 -21.87 -6.16 26.12
N GLU A 311 -23.12 -6.19 25.67
CA GLU A 311 -23.50 -5.98 24.27
C GLU A 311 -23.24 -4.52 23.85
N GLU A 312 -23.62 -3.55 24.68
CA GLU A 312 -23.33 -2.14 24.42
C GLU A 312 -21.81 -1.87 24.39
N THR A 313 -21.05 -2.54 25.26
CA THR A 313 -19.59 -2.42 25.30
C THR A 313 -18.95 -3.02 24.04
N ALA A 314 -19.43 -4.17 23.58
CA ALA A 314 -18.99 -4.81 22.34
C ALA A 314 -19.29 -3.92 21.12
N LEU A 315 -20.53 -3.44 20.98
CA LEU A 315 -20.92 -2.53 19.91
C LEU A 315 -20.05 -1.27 19.89
N LYS A 316 -19.87 -0.61 21.04
CA LYS A 316 -19.06 0.61 21.14
C LYS A 316 -17.60 0.35 20.73
N THR A 317 -17.03 -0.76 21.21
CA THR A 317 -15.66 -1.15 20.86
C THR A 317 -15.52 -1.45 19.37
N ASN A 318 -16.47 -2.18 18.78
CA ASN A 318 -16.48 -2.49 17.35
C ASN A 318 -16.65 -1.24 16.47
N LEU A 319 -17.45 -0.25 16.88
CA LEU A 319 -17.57 1.03 16.16
C LEU A 319 -16.27 1.85 16.21
N GLU A 320 -15.60 1.89 17.36
CA GLU A 320 -14.28 2.52 17.50
C GLU A 320 -13.23 1.78 16.66
N ALA A 321 -13.24 0.45 16.72
CA ALA A 321 -12.39 -0.41 15.92
C ALA A 321 -12.61 -0.18 14.43
N ALA A 322 -13.86 -0.05 13.98
CA ALA A 322 -14.16 0.16 12.57
C ALA A 322 -13.54 1.45 12.02
N ALA A 323 -13.66 2.55 12.77
CA ALA A 323 -13.05 3.82 12.41
C ALA A 323 -11.51 3.73 12.37
N GLU A 324 -10.92 3.06 13.35
CA GLU A 324 -9.47 2.92 13.46
C GLU A 324 -8.89 1.95 12.41
N ILE A 325 -9.60 0.87 12.06
CA ILE A 325 -9.22 -0.07 11.00
C ILE A 325 -9.16 0.67 9.66
N GLY A 326 -10.20 1.44 9.30
CA GLY A 326 -10.19 2.23 8.07
C GLY A 326 -8.97 3.17 7.99
N ARG A 327 -8.60 3.78 9.13
CA ARG A 327 -7.41 4.63 9.25
C ARG A 327 -6.11 3.82 9.09
N GLN A 328 -5.96 2.71 9.80
CA GLN A 328 -4.74 1.89 9.82
C GLN A 328 -4.48 1.20 8.47
N VAL A 329 -5.52 0.67 7.84
CA VAL A 329 -5.43 0.02 6.53
C VAL A 329 -4.93 1.01 5.47
N LYS A 330 -5.36 2.26 5.55
CA LYS A 330 -4.86 3.34 4.69
C LYS A 330 -3.42 3.73 5.05
N LEU A 331 -3.14 4.05 6.31
CA LEU A 331 -1.83 4.52 6.76
C LEU A 331 -0.69 3.53 6.54
N ARG A 332 -0.98 2.24 6.68
CA ARG A 332 -0.01 1.16 6.45
C ARG A 332 0.02 0.70 4.99
N ASP A 333 -0.82 1.27 4.14
CA ASP A 333 -1.19 0.80 2.80
C ASP A 333 -1.41 -0.72 2.72
N LEU A 334 -2.17 -1.28 3.68
CA LEU A 334 -2.54 -2.69 3.67
C LEU A 334 -3.41 -2.96 2.43
N GLY A 335 -2.99 -3.92 1.62
CA GLY A 335 -3.67 -4.25 0.37
C GLY A 335 -3.67 -5.75 0.14
N GLY A 336 -4.68 -6.24 -0.58
CA GLY A 336 -5.00 -7.66 -0.67
C GLY A 336 -6.26 -8.00 0.12
N LEU A 337 -6.36 -9.28 0.52
CA LEU A 337 -7.45 -9.76 1.37
C LEU A 337 -7.15 -9.38 2.83
N ILE A 338 -8.14 -8.78 3.49
CA ILE A 338 -8.10 -8.41 4.90
C ILE A 338 -9.33 -9.06 5.55
N VAL A 339 -9.11 -9.74 6.67
CA VAL A 339 -10.15 -10.41 7.45
C VAL A 339 -10.17 -9.79 8.84
N ILE A 340 -11.35 -9.37 9.29
CA ILE A 340 -11.53 -8.66 10.56
C ILE A 340 -12.42 -9.52 11.46
N ASP A 341 -11.91 -9.85 12.64
CA ASP A 341 -12.62 -10.56 13.70
C ASP A 341 -13.19 -9.53 14.68
N PHE A 342 -14.47 -9.19 14.50
CA PHE A 342 -15.18 -8.29 15.40
C PHE A 342 -15.61 -9.05 16.66
N ILE A 343 -15.75 -8.34 17.77
CA ILE A 343 -16.30 -8.93 18.99
C ILE A 343 -17.73 -9.39 18.68
N ASP A 344 -18.05 -10.63 19.00
CA ASP A 344 -19.38 -11.21 18.82
C ASP A 344 -20.46 -10.32 19.48
N MET A 345 -21.56 -10.12 18.75
CA MET A 345 -22.73 -9.35 19.18
C MET A 345 -23.98 -10.20 18.95
N GLU A 346 -24.89 -10.23 19.93
CA GLU A 346 -26.10 -11.07 19.84
C GLU A 346 -27.14 -10.47 18.87
N GLU A 347 -27.20 -9.14 18.75
CA GLU A 347 -28.18 -8.48 17.89
C GLU A 347 -27.65 -8.23 16.47
N ASP A 348 -28.31 -8.79 15.45
CA ASP A 348 -27.98 -8.53 14.03
C ASP A 348 -27.99 -7.03 13.66
N LYS A 349 -28.82 -6.23 14.34
CA LYS A 349 -28.86 -4.78 14.15
C LYS A 349 -27.54 -4.12 14.50
N ASN A 350 -26.80 -4.66 15.47
CA ASN A 350 -25.50 -4.16 15.88
C ASN A 350 -24.43 -4.53 14.84
N ASN A 351 -24.49 -5.74 14.28
CA ASN A 351 -23.65 -6.14 13.14
C ASN A 351 -23.82 -5.17 11.96
N THR A 352 -25.06 -4.85 11.57
CA THR A 352 -25.33 -3.89 10.48
C THR A 352 -24.78 -2.49 10.76
N LYS A 353 -24.82 -2.03 12.03
CA LYS A 353 -24.22 -0.73 12.41
C LYS A 353 -22.70 -0.75 12.21
N VAL A 354 -22.03 -1.84 12.59
CA VAL A 354 -20.58 -2.00 12.44
C VAL A 354 -20.18 -2.10 10.97
N GLU A 355 -20.91 -2.88 10.17
CA GLU A 355 -20.71 -2.95 8.70
C GLU A 355 -20.82 -1.58 8.04
N LYS A 356 -21.85 -0.80 8.41
CA LYS A 356 -22.03 0.57 7.93
C LYS A 356 -20.89 1.49 8.36
N ALA A 357 -20.47 1.39 9.63
CA ALA A 357 -19.35 2.18 10.14
C ALA A 357 -18.04 1.85 9.41
N MET A 358 -17.79 0.57 9.12
CA MET A 358 -16.65 0.13 8.32
C MET A 358 -16.71 0.68 6.89
N TYR A 359 -17.87 0.65 6.23
CA TYR A 359 -18.06 1.23 4.90
C TYR A 359 -17.77 2.75 4.89
N GLU A 360 -18.33 3.50 5.84
CA GLU A 360 -18.08 4.95 5.93
C GLU A 360 -16.61 5.27 6.24
N SER A 361 -15.94 4.46 7.07
CA SER A 361 -14.52 4.65 7.41
C SER A 361 -13.59 4.55 6.19
N THR A 362 -13.97 3.78 5.17
CA THR A 362 -13.15 3.50 3.98
C THR A 362 -13.54 4.33 2.75
N LYS A 363 -14.63 5.11 2.84
CA LYS A 363 -15.18 5.90 1.73
C LYS A 363 -14.23 6.94 1.14
N HIS A 364 -13.36 7.51 1.97
CA HIS A 364 -12.36 8.50 1.56
C HIS A 364 -11.03 7.88 1.11
N ASP A 365 -10.92 6.55 1.13
CA ASP A 365 -9.74 5.87 0.61
C ASP A 365 -9.68 5.99 -0.92
N HIS A 366 -8.48 6.18 -1.45
CA HIS A 366 -8.25 6.15 -2.89
C HIS A 366 -8.19 4.70 -3.40
N ALA A 367 -7.88 3.72 -2.58
CA ALA A 367 -7.89 2.33 -3.02
C ALA A 367 -9.31 1.87 -3.37
N ARG A 368 -9.43 1.03 -4.40
CA ARG A 368 -10.68 0.29 -4.62
C ARG A 368 -10.85 -0.70 -3.48
N ILE A 369 -11.94 -0.59 -2.75
CA ILE A 369 -12.29 -1.47 -1.64
C ILE A 369 -13.57 -2.23 -1.99
N GLN A 370 -13.58 -3.52 -1.71
CA GLN A 370 -14.76 -4.38 -1.76
C GLN A 370 -14.93 -5.00 -0.38
N MET A 371 -16.16 -5.05 0.10
CA MET A 371 -16.48 -5.54 1.43
C MET A 371 -17.73 -6.40 1.36
N ASN A 372 -17.74 -7.47 2.13
CA ASN A 372 -18.92 -8.26 2.40
C ASN A 372 -19.49 -7.92 3.79
N ASN A 373 -20.69 -8.43 4.05
CA ASN A 373 -21.28 -8.41 5.39
C ASN A 373 -20.50 -9.33 6.35
N ILE A 374 -20.72 -9.17 7.65
CA ILE A 374 -20.19 -10.06 8.68
C ILE A 374 -20.75 -11.47 8.40
N SER A 375 -19.83 -12.43 8.29
CA SER A 375 -20.15 -13.82 7.98
C SER A 375 -20.79 -14.52 9.17
N ARG A 376 -21.28 -15.75 8.95
CA ARG A 376 -21.78 -16.62 10.02
C ARG A 376 -20.74 -17.00 11.06
N PHE A 377 -19.46 -16.79 10.76
CA PHE A 377 -18.34 -17.05 11.68
C PHE A 377 -17.90 -15.79 12.44
N GLY A 378 -18.65 -14.67 12.36
CA GLY A 378 -18.27 -13.40 13.02
C GLY A 378 -17.25 -12.56 12.25
N LEU A 379 -16.73 -13.07 11.13
CA LEU A 379 -15.67 -12.41 10.37
C LEU A 379 -16.21 -11.48 9.28
N LEU A 380 -15.63 -10.30 9.15
CA LEU A 380 -15.82 -9.41 7.99
C LEU A 380 -14.66 -9.56 7.00
N GLU A 381 -14.99 -9.85 5.75
CA GLU A 381 -14.02 -9.95 4.65
C GLU A 381 -14.00 -8.68 3.82
N MET A 382 -12.80 -8.14 3.58
CA MET A 382 -12.61 -7.02 2.67
C MET A 382 -11.40 -7.23 1.75
N SER A 383 -11.51 -6.75 0.51
CA SER A 383 -10.40 -6.68 -0.43
C SER A 383 -10.08 -5.23 -0.73
N ARG A 384 -8.82 -4.83 -0.52
CA ARG A 384 -8.33 -3.48 -0.82
C ARG A 384 -7.28 -3.53 -1.92
N GLN A 385 -7.44 -2.71 -2.95
CA GLN A 385 -6.43 -2.52 -3.98
C GLN A 385 -5.17 -1.90 -3.37
N ARG A 386 -4.03 -2.58 -3.55
CA ARG A 386 -2.73 -2.06 -3.14
C ARG A 386 -2.27 -0.93 -4.07
N ILE A 387 -1.93 0.23 -3.52
CA ILE A 387 -1.49 1.40 -4.31
C ILE A 387 0.03 1.52 -4.30
N LYS A 388 0.64 1.30 -3.14
CA LYS A 388 2.07 1.48 -2.81
C LYS A 388 2.61 0.22 -2.11
N PRO A 389 3.93 0.12 -1.87
CA PRO A 389 4.47 -0.81 -0.89
C PRO A 389 3.82 -0.57 0.48
N ALA A 390 3.46 -1.64 1.19
CA ALA A 390 2.89 -1.48 2.53
C ALA A 390 4.02 -1.13 3.50
N LEU A 391 3.69 -0.40 4.57
CA LEU A 391 4.65 -0.07 5.61
C LEU A 391 5.27 -1.34 6.24
N ASN A 392 4.47 -2.40 6.36
CA ASN A 392 4.90 -3.71 6.84
C ASN A 392 5.92 -4.39 5.92
N ASP A 393 6.02 -4.02 4.63
CA ASP A 393 7.06 -4.55 3.74
C ASP A 393 8.46 -4.07 4.14
N LEU A 394 8.54 -2.99 4.92
CA LEU A 394 9.78 -2.46 5.50
C LEU A 394 10.18 -3.19 6.79
N MET A 395 9.25 -3.92 7.39
CA MET A 395 9.51 -4.70 8.60
C MET A 395 10.15 -6.04 8.23
N GLY A 396 11.05 -6.51 9.08
CA GLY A 396 11.54 -7.88 8.98
C GLY A 396 10.39 -8.89 9.09
N LYS A 397 10.47 -10.01 8.37
CA LYS A 397 9.47 -11.08 8.50
C LYS A 397 9.44 -11.56 9.96
N THR A 398 8.29 -11.45 10.60
CA THR A 398 8.08 -12.07 11.91
C THR A 398 7.96 -13.57 11.70
N ILE A 399 8.95 -14.32 12.20
CA ILE A 399 8.98 -15.78 12.12
C ILE A 399 8.85 -16.36 13.52
N TRP A 400 8.00 -17.37 13.66
CA TRP A 400 7.97 -18.18 14.88
C TRP A 400 9.20 -19.07 14.89
N VAL A 401 10.14 -18.75 15.78
CA VAL A 401 11.39 -19.50 15.95
C VAL A 401 11.15 -20.64 16.94
N ARG A 402 11.54 -21.86 16.59
CA ARG A 402 11.44 -23.02 17.48
C ARG A 402 12.29 -22.80 18.74
N SER A 403 11.74 -23.11 19.92
CA SER A 403 12.48 -22.98 21.19
C SER A 403 13.76 -23.83 21.20
N ILE A 404 14.81 -23.36 21.86
CA ILE A 404 16.12 -24.05 21.93
C ILE A 404 15.97 -25.50 22.43
N ALA A 405 15.20 -25.73 23.50
CA ALA A 405 14.99 -27.08 24.04
C ALA A 405 14.39 -28.03 22.98
N SER A 406 13.35 -27.56 22.26
CA SER A 406 12.75 -28.34 21.18
C SER A 406 13.73 -28.58 20.02
N VAL A 407 14.61 -27.62 19.70
CA VAL A 407 15.67 -27.81 18.69
C VAL A 407 16.68 -28.87 19.15
N CYS A 408 17.13 -28.84 20.40
CA CYS A 408 18.02 -29.85 20.97
C CYS A 408 17.42 -31.25 20.88
N GLU A 409 16.13 -31.43 21.21
CA GLU A 409 15.42 -32.69 21.04
C GLU A 409 15.41 -33.18 19.58
N SER A 410 15.22 -32.26 18.63
CA SER A 410 15.30 -32.56 17.20
C SER A 410 16.69 -33.04 16.79
N ILE A 411 17.72 -32.38 17.32
CA ILE A 411 19.12 -32.73 17.09
C ILE A 411 19.39 -34.13 17.64
N PHE A 412 18.95 -34.45 18.85
CA PHE A 412 19.12 -35.78 19.43
C PHE A 412 18.53 -36.88 18.56
N ARG A 413 17.30 -36.68 18.05
CA ARG A 413 16.65 -37.64 17.15
C ARG A 413 17.45 -37.85 15.86
N LEU A 414 17.85 -36.77 15.19
CA LEU A 414 18.58 -36.88 13.91
C LEU A 414 20.02 -37.36 14.07
N VAL A 415 20.71 -36.96 15.14
CA VAL A 415 22.05 -37.47 15.46
C VAL A 415 21.98 -38.96 15.77
N THR A 416 20.95 -39.42 16.50
CA THR A 416 20.71 -40.85 16.75
C THR A 416 20.45 -41.61 15.44
N GLU A 417 19.54 -41.11 14.60
CA GLU A 417 19.24 -41.70 13.29
C GLU A 417 20.48 -41.81 12.41
N LYS A 418 21.27 -40.74 12.32
CA LYS A 418 22.52 -40.73 11.55
C LYS A 418 23.57 -41.65 12.14
N SER A 419 23.63 -41.78 13.47
CA SER A 419 24.57 -42.67 14.15
C SER A 419 24.24 -44.15 13.94
N ILE A 420 22.95 -44.52 13.87
CA ILE A 420 22.52 -45.87 13.51
C ILE A 420 23.04 -46.27 12.11
N ASN A 421 22.87 -45.37 11.14
CA ASN A 421 23.17 -45.64 9.73
C ASN A 421 24.66 -45.48 9.37
N ASN A 422 25.46 -44.82 10.21
CA ASN A 422 26.86 -44.48 9.92
C ASN A 422 27.76 -44.76 11.14
N ARG A 423 27.80 -46.01 11.58
CA ARG A 423 28.71 -46.45 12.66
C ARG A 423 30.16 -46.10 12.31
N SER A 424 30.95 -45.73 13.32
CA SER A 424 32.37 -45.36 13.17
C SER A 424 32.63 -44.11 12.30
N SER A 425 31.65 -43.22 12.16
CA SER A 425 31.79 -41.93 11.48
C SER A 425 31.82 -40.75 12.45
N ILE A 426 32.31 -39.60 11.96
CA ILE A 426 32.25 -38.33 12.69
C ILE A 426 31.04 -37.54 12.19
N LEU A 427 30.16 -37.14 13.12
CA LEU A 427 29.05 -36.25 12.87
C LEU A 427 29.43 -34.82 13.26
N LEU A 428 29.56 -33.93 12.28
CA LEU A 428 29.81 -32.52 12.52
C LEU A 428 28.47 -31.80 12.66
N LEU A 429 28.13 -31.44 13.88
CA LEU A 429 26.94 -30.70 14.23
C LEU A 429 27.26 -29.21 14.30
N LYS A 430 26.84 -28.43 13.30
CA LYS A 430 26.98 -26.97 13.32
C LYS A 430 25.69 -26.32 13.81
N VAL A 431 25.76 -25.59 14.91
CA VAL A 431 24.62 -25.04 15.67
C VAL A 431 24.90 -23.59 16.10
N SER A 432 23.85 -22.87 16.50
CA SER A 432 23.99 -21.54 17.10
C SER A 432 24.67 -21.60 18.48
N PRO A 433 25.19 -20.47 18.99
CA PRO A 433 25.79 -20.41 20.33
C PRO A 433 24.87 -20.89 21.45
N ASN A 434 23.59 -20.51 21.42
CA ASN A 434 22.64 -20.88 22.47
C ASN A 434 22.32 -22.38 22.46
N VAL A 435 22.19 -22.97 21.28
CA VAL A 435 21.95 -24.42 21.12
C VAL A 435 23.19 -25.20 21.54
N ALA A 436 24.39 -24.74 21.17
CA ALA A 436 25.64 -25.35 21.60
C ALA A 436 25.79 -25.34 23.12
N ASN A 437 25.43 -24.23 23.77
CA ASN A 437 25.49 -24.11 25.22
C ASN A 437 24.60 -25.15 25.93
N GLU A 438 23.37 -25.35 25.47
CA GLU A 438 22.49 -26.39 26.02
C GLU A 438 23.03 -27.80 25.75
N LEU A 439 23.47 -28.09 24.52
CA LEU A 439 23.97 -29.41 24.12
C LEU A 439 25.25 -29.81 24.85
N LEU A 440 26.20 -28.89 25.02
CA LEU A 440 27.53 -29.16 25.58
C LEU A 440 27.59 -29.07 27.11
N ASN A 441 26.53 -28.56 27.74
CA ASN A 441 26.39 -28.50 29.19
C ASN A 441 25.24 -29.39 29.67
N ARG A 442 24.00 -28.92 29.54
CA ARG A 442 22.81 -29.59 30.08
C ARG A 442 22.62 -31.00 29.51
N TYR A 443 22.80 -31.16 28.21
CA TYR A 443 22.59 -32.43 27.51
C TYR A 443 23.89 -33.14 27.11
N ARG A 444 25.01 -32.77 27.73
CA ARG A 444 26.33 -33.31 27.42
C ARG A 444 26.37 -34.83 27.55
N ASN A 445 25.80 -35.34 28.64
CA ASN A 445 25.77 -36.77 28.94
C ASN A 445 24.93 -37.53 27.90
N ASN A 446 23.81 -36.96 27.45
CA ASN A 446 22.97 -37.57 26.41
C ASN A 446 23.71 -37.70 25.08
N LEU A 447 24.54 -36.73 24.70
CA LEU A 447 25.37 -36.84 23.50
C LEU A 447 26.43 -37.94 23.66
N ALA A 448 27.10 -37.98 24.82
CA ALA A 448 28.11 -39.01 25.10
C ALA A 448 27.53 -40.43 25.07
N GLU A 449 26.31 -40.62 25.58
CA GLU A 449 25.61 -41.91 25.51
C GLU A 449 25.37 -42.37 24.06
N ILE A 450 25.02 -41.45 23.16
CA ILE A 450 24.85 -41.75 21.73
C ILE A 450 26.18 -42.11 21.09
N GLU A 451 27.25 -41.36 21.38
CA GLU A 451 28.61 -41.66 20.88
C GLU A 451 29.05 -43.08 21.27
N ILE A 452 28.90 -43.43 22.55
CA ILE A 452 29.27 -44.74 23.10
C ILE A 452 28.42 -45.84 22.47
N LYS A 453 27.10 -45.66 22.41
CA LYS A 453 26.16 -46.70 21.95
C LYS A 453 26.35 -47.06 20.47
N PHE A 454 26.68 -46.09 19.62
CA PHE A 454 26.77 -46.29 18.18
C PHE A 454 28.22 -46.28 17.64
N GLY A 455 29.21 -46.04 18.50
CA GLY A 455 30.61 -45.91 18.11
C GLY A 455 30.86 -44.75 17.16
N THR A 456 30.07 -43.68 17.26
CA THR A 456 30.21 -42.45 16.47
C THR A 456 30.81 -41.34 17.31
N LYS A 457 31.45 -40.35 16.67
CA LYS A 457 31.94 -39.15 17.36
C LYS A 457 31.15 -37.93 16.91
N ILE A 458 30.61 -37.16 17.84
CA ILE A 458 29.79 -35.97 17.58
C ILE A 458 30.65 -34.75 17.87
N MET A 459 31.03 -34.03 16.83
CA MET A 459 31.76 -32.77 16.94
C MET A 459 30.80 -31.60 16.78
N THR A 460 30.65 -30.82 17.85
CA THR A 460 29.78 -29.63 17.83
C THR A 460 30.60 -28.40 17.44
N PHE A 461 30.16 -27.71 16.40
CA PHE A 461 30.73 -26.45 15.93
C PHE A 461 29.75 -25.32 16.16
N ILE A 462 30.25 -24.22 16.72
CA ILE A 462 29.46 -23.04 17.03
C ILE A 462 29.57 -22.07 15.86
N ASP A 463 28.46 -21.83 15.18
CA ASP A 463 28.36 -20.84 14.11
C ASP A 463 27.64 -19.59 14.66
N PRO A 464 28.36 -18.47 14.90
CA PRO A 464 27.76 -17.27 15.50
C PRO A 464 26.72 -16.59 14.61
N TYR A 465 26.69 -16.90 13.31
CA TYR A 465 25.74 -16.34 12.35
C TYR A 465 24.51 -17.24 12.13
N LYS A 466 24.48 -18.43 12.75
CA LYS A 466 23.37 -19.37 12.61
C LYS A 466 22.25 -19.06 13.60
N GLN A 467 21.02 -18.99 13.11
CA GLN A 467 19.83 -18.80 13.92
C GLN A 467 19.54 -20.01 14.82
N ASN A 468 18.88 -19.81 15.97
CA ASN A 468 18.65 -20.85 16.98
C ASN A 468 17.81 -22.04 16.47
N ASP A 469 16.95 -21.83 15.49
CA ASP A 469 16.10 -22.87 14.89
C ASP A 469 16.79 -23.66 13.77
N ASN A 470 17.99 -23.24 13.36
CA ASN A 470 18.72 -23.83 12.25
C ASN A 470 19.95 -24.60 12.77
N TYR A 471 20.14 -25.82 12.25
CA TYR A 471 21.32 -26.63 12.50
C TYR A 471 21.64 -27.50 11.29
N THR A 472 22.90 -27.87 11.15
CA THR A 472 23.36 -28.74 10.06
C THR A 472 24.18 -29.87 10.63
N ILE A 473 23.90 -31.10 10.21
CA ILE A 473 24.67 -32.29 10.61
C ILE A 473 25.34 -32.86 9.37
N GLU A 474 26.66 -32.70 9.27
CA GLU A 474 27.48 -33.27 8.19
C GLU A 474 28.10 -34.58 8.67
N ILE A 475 28.16 -35.58 7.78
CA ILE A 475 28.76 -36.89 8.08
C ILE A 475 30.11 -36.94 7.40
N LYS A 476 31.19 -37.19 8.16
CA LYS A 476 32.50 -37.50 7.60
C LYS A 476 32.83 -38.98 7.84
N LYS A 477 32.84 -39.74 6.74
CA LYS A 477 33.27 -41.15 6.71
C LYS A 477 34.79 -41.22 6.59
N ASN A 478 35.43 -42.16 7.28
CA ASN A 478 36.88 -42.41 7.22
C ASN A 478 37.78 -41.21 7.61
N ALA A 479 37.26 -40.25 8.39
CA ALA A 479 38.05 -39.13 8.84
C ALA A 479 38.93 -39.51 10.04
N TYR A 480 40.22 -39.72 9.80
CA TYR A 480 41.25 -39.60 10.83
C TYR A 480 41.43 -38.09 11.06
N PHE A 481 40.83 -37.55 12.12
CA PHE A 481 41.11 -36.16 12.51
C PHE A 481 42.41 -36.17 13.30
N ASP A 482 43.51 -35.81 12.64
CA ASP A 482 44.69 -35.34 13.32
C ASP A 482 44.33 -34.01 14.01
N TYR A 483 44.27 -34.03 15.34
CA TYR A 483 43.74 -32.92 16.14
C TYR A 483 44.59 -31.65 16.02
N GLU A 484 45.86 -31.78 15.59
CA GLU A 484 46.83 -30.68 15.56
C GLU A 484 46.94 -29.98 14.19
N ALA A 485 46.55 -30.63 13.08
CA ALA A 485 46.88 -30.13 11.74
C ALA A 485 45.82 -29.24 11.05
N ASN A 486 44.57 -29.20 11.52
CA ASN A 486 43.46 -28.57 10.77
C ASN A 486 42.65 -27.51 11.56
N LEU A 487 43.09 -27.11 12.76
CA LEU A 487 42.41 -26.05 13.49
C LEU A 487 42.51 -24.71 12.74
N GLU A 488 43.70 -24.38 12.22
CA GLU A 488 43.98 -23.13 11.50
C GLU A 488 43.12 -22.97 10.24
N GLU A 489 43.00 -24.01 9.41
CA GLU A 489 42.22 -23.96 8.17
C GLU A 489 40.72 -23.76 8.41
N SER A 490 40.19 -24.34 9.49
CA SER A 490 38.78 -24.16 9.86
C SER A 490 38.51 -22.74 10.37
N SER A 491 39.40 -22.18 11.20
CA SER A 491 39.30 -20.79 11.66
C SER A 491 39.48 -19.77 10.53
N LEU A 492 40.32 -20.05 9.54
CA LEU A 492 40.53 -19.21 8.35
C LEU A 492 39.35 -19.31 7.37
N ALA A 493 38.70 -20.47 7.25
CA ALA A 493 37.51 -20.63 6.42
C ALA A 493 36.28 -19.84 6.94
N PHE A 494 36.24 -19.51 8.24
CA PHE A 494 35.20 -18.66 8.83
C PHE A 494 35.42 -17.16 8.58
N GLN A 495 36.65 -16.71 8.36
CA GLN A 495 36.92 -15.29 8.07
C GLN A 495 36.55 -14.88 6.63
N ASN A 496 36.39 -15.84 5.70
CA ASN A 496 36.26 -15.55 4.26
C ASN A 496 34.89 -15.86 3.62
N LYS A 497 33.83 -16.14 4.40
CA LYS A 497 32.47 -16.41 3.87
C LYS A 497 31.40 -15.38 4.24
N SER A 498 31.80 -14.15 4.51
CA SER A 498 30.88 -13.00 4.62
C SER A 498 30.55 -12.35 3.26
N SER A 499 30.63 -13.08 2.15
CA SER A 499 30.08 -12.62 0.87
C SER A 499 28.63 -13.08 0.71
N TYR A 500 27.74 -12.51 1.53
CA TYR A 500 26.40 -12.30 1.01
C TYR A 500 26.58 -11.39 -0.20
N ASN A 501 26.51 -11.98 -1.40
CA ASN A 501 26.33 -11.26 -2.65
C ASN A 501 24.93 -10.63 -2.64
N LEU A 502 24.66 -9.73 -1.69
CA LEU A 502 23.76 -8.63 -1.93
C LEU A 502 24.43 -7.85 -3.03
N LYS A 503 23.98 -8.05 -4.27
CA LYS A 503 24.23 -7.09 -5.34
C LYS A 503 23.60 -5.78 -4.86
N VAL A 504 24.35 -5.00 -4.10
CA VAL A 504 24.01 -3.62 -3.82
C VAL A 504 23.94 -2.96 -5.20
N PRO A 505 22.80 -2.40 -5.60
CA PRO A 505 22.69 -1.73 -6.89
C PRO A 505 23.83 -0.71 -7.01
N LYS A 506 24.64 -0.84 -8.06
CA LYS A 506 25.72 0.11 -8.34
C LYS A 506 25.09 1.47 -8.61
N LYS A 507 25.60 2.50 -7.93
CA LYS A 507 25.52 3.96 -8.18
C LYS A 507 24.28 4.49 -8.93
N LYS A 508 23.56 5.44 -8.30
CA LYS A 508 22.47 6.26 -8.87
C LYS A 508 22.67 6.51 -10.37
N SER A 509 21.92 5.83 -11.24
CA SER A 509 21.73 6.31 -12.61
C SER A 509 20.71 7.44 -12.52
N LYS A 510 21.17 8.68 -12.68
CA LYS A 510 20.28 9.84 -12.78
C LYS A 510 19.37 9.63 -13.99
N ALA A 511 18.07 9.89 -13.86
CA ALA A 511 17.16 9.78 -14.99
C ALA A 511 17.57 10.76 -16.09
N LEU A 512 17.30 10.40 -17.35
CA LEU A 512 17.53 11.33 -18.46
C LEU A 512 16.51 12.48 -18.44
N VAL A 513 15.31 12.22 -17.93
CA VAL A 513 14.22 13.19 -17.78
C VAL A 513 13.59 13.00 -16.39
N GLU A 514 13.36 14.11 -15.68
CA GLU A 514 12.67 14.13 -14.39
C GLU A 514 11.45 15.07 -14.45
N ASP A 515 11.60 16.23 -15.11
CA ASP A 515 10.52 17.19 -15.37
C ASP A 515 10.86 18.01 -16.64
N VAL A 516 9.93 18.87 -17.05
CA VAL A 516 10.12 19.85 -18.13
C VAL A 516 9.97 21.27 -17.61
N GLU A 517 10.81 22.17 -18.14
CA GLU A 517 10.56 23.60 -18.03
C GLU A 517 9.28 23.92 -18.81
N PHE A 518 8.25 24.37 -18.12
CA PHE A 518 6.97 24.72 -18.71
C PHE A 518 6.56 26.11 -18.25
N ARG A 519 5.86 26.85 -19.12
CA ARG A 519 5.35 28.17 -18.75
C ARG A 519 4.47 28.06 -17.49
N ASN A 520 4.38 29.12 -16.70
CA ASN A 520 3.54 29.14 -15.51
C ASN A 520 2.07 29.29 -15.88
N LYS A 521 1.18 28.61 -15.14
CA LYS A 521 -0.27 28.70 -15.37
C LYS A 521 -0.72 30.14 -15.13
N PRO A 522 -1.38 30.80 -16.11
CA PRO A 522 -1.85 32.16 -15.92
C PRO A 522 -2.85 32.21 -14.76
N LYS A 523 -2.69 33.18 -13.86
CA LYS A 523 -3.66 33.40 -12.77
C LYS A 523 -4.99 33.80 -13.40
N VAL A 524 -6.00 32.95 -13.27
CA VAL A 524 -7.36 33.28 -13.71
C VAL A 524 -7.95 34.25 -12.69
N ASP A 525 -7.95 35.54 -13.01
CA ASP A 525 -8.73 36.53 -12.29
C ASP A 525 -10.21 36.24 -12.51
N THR A 526 -10.88 35.69 -11.49
CA THR A 526 -12.31 35.37 -11.49
C THR A 526 -13.23 36.60 -11.68
N ASN A 527 -12.67 37.80 -11.78
CA ASN A 527 -13.39 39.07 -11.90
C ASN A 527 -13.42 39.71 -13.30
N LYS A 528 -12.93 39.05 -14.36
CA LYS A 528 -13.00 39.63 -15.72
C LYS A 528 -13.57 38.67 -16.77
N LYS A 529 -14.89 38.49 -16.72
CA LYS A 529 -15.72 37.88 -17.78
C LYS A 529 -15.79 38.70 -19.10
N GLY A 530 -14.86 39.62 -19.38
CA GLY A 530 -15.02 40.62 -20.45
C GLY A 530 -13.82 40.87 -21.37
N LEU A 531 -12.73 40.10 -21.29
CA LEU A 531 -11.52 40.36 -22.10
C LEU A 531 -11.16 39.28 -23.13
N LEU A 532 -11.92 38.19 -23.20
CA LEU A 532 -11.61 37.06 -24.09
C LEU A 532 -11.92 37.33 -25.57
N ASP A 533 -12.71 38.36 -25.90
CA ASP A 533 -12.98 38.74 -27.30
C ASP A 533 -11.78 39.40 -28.00
N SER A 534 -10.80 39.91 -27.26
CA SER A 534 -9.65 40.59 -27.86
C SER A 534 -8.50 39.65 -28.25
N LEU A 535 -8.47 38.43 -27.71
CA LEU A 535 -7.42 37.44 -28.02
C LEU A 535 -7.77 36.59 -29.24
N PHE A 536 -9.07 36.39 -29.53
CA PHE A 536 -9.53 35.66 -30.72
C PHE A 536 -9.25 36.38 -32.04
N ASN A 537 -9.08 37.71 -32.03
CA ASN A 537 -8.76 38.48 -33.24
C ASN A 537 -7.28 38.48 -33.62
N PHE A 538 -6.39 37.89 -32.82
CA PHE A 538 -4.95 37.78 -33.15
C PHE A 538 -4.57 36.44 -33.82
N PHE A 539 -5.42 35.42 -33.73
CA PHE A 539 -5.16 34.08 -34.27
C PHE A 539 -5.84 33.78 -35.62
N LYS A 540 -6.53 34.76 -36.23
CA LYS A 540 -7.10 34.64 -37.58
C LYS A 540 -6.40 35.58 -38.55
N THR A 541 -5.25 35.15 -39.04
CA THR A 541 -4.68 35.63 -40.31
C THR A 541 -4.06 34.45 -41.04
N ASP A 542 -4.83 33.85 -41.94
CA ASP A 542 -4.43 33.61 -43.34
C ASP A 542 -5.61 32.98 -44.10
N GLU A 543 -6.40 33.82 -44.76
CA GLU A 543 -6.99 33.48 -46.06
C GLU A 543 -7.50 34.77 -46.75
N LYS A 544 -6.97 35.01 -47.95
CA LYS A 544 -7.37 36.11 -48.84
C LYS A 544 -8.71 35.79 -49.50
N THR A 545 -9.64 36.74 -49.47
CA THR A 545 -10.55 37.01 -50.61
C THR A 545 -11.03 38.46 -50.60
N ASP A 546 -11.14 39.02 -51.81
CA ASP A 546 -11.34 40.42 -52.18
C ASP A 546 -12.79 40.95 -52.06
N LYS A 547 -12.95 42.13 -51.42
CA LYS A 547 -13.79 43.34 -51.75
C LYS A 547 -15.32 43.23 -52.03
N PRO A 548 -16.13 44.34 -51.98
CA PRO A 548 -15.79 45.76 -51.79
C PRO A 548 -16.58 46.55 -50.71
N LYS A 549 -16.05 47.76 -50.45
CA LYS A 549 -16.49 48.82 -49.53
C LYS A 549 -17.79 49.53 -49.96
N LYS A 550 -18.60 50.01 -49.00
CA LYS A 550 -19.32 51.31 -49.10
C LYS A 550 -19.34 52.13 -47.79
N SER A 551 -18.92 53.38 -48.02
CA SER A 551 -18.93 54.66 -47.30
C SER A 551 -19.77 54.95 -46.02
N LYS A 552 -19.07 55.70 -45.14
CA LYS A 552 -19.45 56.65 -44.07
C LYS A 552 -20.74 57.49 -44.27
N LYS A 553 -21.42 57.84 -43.15
CA LYS A 553 -21.63 59.24 -42.69
C LYS A 553 -22.30 59.38 -41.29
N TYR A 554 -21.59 60.08 -40.40
CA TYR A 554 -21.97 61.19 -39.50
C TYR A 554 -23.35 61.37 -38.81
N SER A 555 -23.24 61.70 -37.51
CA SER A 555 -23.88 62.80 -36.76
C SER A 555 -25.06 62.51 -35.81
N GLY A 556 -25.03 63.15 -34.63
CA GLY A 556 -26.23 63.48 -33.84
C GLY A 556 -26.16 63.24 -32.32
N LYS A 557 -25.72 64.24 -31.54
CA LYS A 557 -26.27 64.56 -30.19
C LYS A 557 -27.38 65.62 -30.42
N PRO A 558 -28.43 65.81 -29.58
CA PRO A 558 -28.27 66.13 -28.14
C PRO A 558 -29.44 65.81 -27.14
N ARG A 559 -29.08 65.86 -25.84
CA ARG A 559 -29.73 66.35 -24.58
C ARG A 559 -31.27 66.35 -24.32
N ARG A 560 -31.56 66.00 -23.04
CA ARG A 560 -32.55 66.54 -22.03
C ARG A 560 -34.05 66.30 -22.32
N SER A 561 -34.94 65.99 -21.37
CA SER A 561 -35.18 66.49 -20.00
C SER A 561 -36.30 65.69 -19.27
N ASN A 562 -36.50 66.03 -18.00
CA ASN A 562 -37.72 65.91 -17.16
C ASN A 562 -37.90 64.74 -16.17
N GLN A 563 -37.37 64.98 -14.96
CA GLN A 563 -38.09 64.82 -13.67
C GLN A 563 -39.34 65.75 -13.63
N PRO A 564 -40.35 65.63 -12.71
CA PRO A 564 -40.12 65.52 -11.26
C PRO A 564 -41.23 64.92 -10.32
N GLN A 565 -40.77 64.62 -9.08
CA GLN A 565 -41.36 65.01 -7.78
C GLN A 565 -42.50 64.23 -7.05
N ARG A 566 -42.20 64.09 -5.73
CA ARG A 566 -43.02 64.13 -4.50
C ARG A 566 -43.65 62.81 -4.01
N ALA A 567 -43.18 62.18 -2.93
CA ALA A 567 -43.03 62.57 -1.51
C ALA A 567 -44.34 62.48 -0.69
N ARG A 568 -44.36 61.62 0.35
CA ARG A 568 -44.50 61.99 1.78
C ARG A 568 -44.68 60.76 2.71
N LYS A 569 -43.77 60.70 3.70
CA LYS A 569 -43.79 60.05 5.03
C LYS A 569 -45.01 60.49 5.90
N PRO A 570 -45.18 60.15 7.22
CA PRO A 570 -44.46 59.24 8.16
C PRO A 570 -45.37 58.45 9.16
N ARG A 571 -44.69 57.78 10.14
CA ARG A 571 -45.04 57.47 11.55
C ARG A 571 -45.59 56.07 11.84
N ASN A 572 -45.38 55.45 13.01
CA ASN A 572 -44.35 55.42 14.07
C ASN A 572 -44.95 54.52 15.18
N PHE A 573 -44.11 53.84 15.97
CA PHE A 573 -44.41 53.22 17.30
C PHE A 573 -45.37 52.01 17.28
N ASN A 574 -45.23 50.95 18.08
CA ASN A 574 -44.51 50.79 19.34
C ASN A 574 -44.21 49.30 19.62
N SER A 575 -43.26 49.10 20.53
CA SER A 575 -42.94 47.87 21.26
C SER A 575 -44.08 47.33 22.13
N ASP A 576 -44.18 46.01 22.27
CA ASP A 576 -44.46 45.26 23.52
C ASP A 576 -44.38 43.75 23.19
N SER A 577 -43.56 42.91 23.85
CA SER A 577 -43.45 42.56 25.27
C SER A 577 -44.65 41.76 25.82
N LYS A 578 -44.41 40.48 26.16
CA LYS A 578 -45.10 39.53 27.08
C LYS A 578 -44.70 38.11 26.65
N ARG A 579 -44.06 37.22 27.41
CA ARG A 579 -43.90 36.97 28.87
C ARG A 579 -45.23 36.94 29.65
N LYS A 580 -45.70 35.73 29.96
CA LYS A 580 -46.02 35.21 31.31
C LYS A 580 -46.32 33.71 31.20
N ASP A 581 -45.57 32.80 31.82
CA ASP A 581 -45.35 32.50 33.25
C ASP A 581 -46.49 31.74 33.97
N GLN A 582 -46.12 30.53 34.39
CA GLN A 582 -46.17 29.97 35.76
C GLN A 582 -47.48 29.84 36.54
N THR A 583 -47.63 28.64 37.11
CA THR A 583 -47.86 28.39 38.55
C THR A 583 -47.18 27.04 38.89
N ARG A 584 -46.07 26.93 39.64
CA ARG A 584 -45.82 27.06 41.10
C ARG A 584 -46.72 26.19 42.01
N LYS A 585 -46.13 25.24 42.75
CA LYS A 585 -45.88 25.39 44.21
C LYS A 585 -45.03 24.27 44.86
N ASP A 586 -44.02 24.79 45.54
CA ASP A 586 -43.25 24.41 46.74
C ASP A 586 -43.49 23.13 47.59
N GLN A 587 -42.33 22.52 47.90
CA GLN A 587 -41.74 22.18 49.21
C GLN A 587 -42.48 21.30 50.24
N SER A 588 -41.78 20.24 50.68
CA SER A 588 -41.46 20.05 52.11
C SER A 588 -40.20 19.19 52.33
N ARG A 589 -39.43 19.58 53.35
CA ARG A 589 -38.28 18.86 53.95
C ARG A 589 -38.77 17.88 55.02
N LYS A 590 -38.13 16.70 55.16
CA LYS A 590 -37.34 16.26 56.35
C LYS A 590 -37.23 14.72 56.50
N THR A 591 -35.98 14.31 56.78
CA THR A 591 -35.50 13.29 57.75
C THR A 591 -35.72 11.78 57.55
N SER A 592 -34.57 11.09 57.49
CA SER A 592 -34.15 9.86 58.22
C SER A 592 -34.98 8.57 58.12
N ALA A 593 -34.34 7.51 57.62
CA ALA A 593 -34.19 6.23 58.35
C ALA A 593 -33.29 5.25 57.57
N LYS A 594 -32.30 4.67 58.26
CA LYS A 594 -31.68 3.37 57.89
C LYS A 594 -32.75 2.27 57.95
N PRO A 595 -32.52 1.13 57.28
CA PRO A 595 -32.23 -0.03 58.12
C PRO A 595 -31.06 -0.89 57.64
N ASN A 596 -30.44 -1.51 58.64
CA ASN A 596 -29.46 -2.58 58.61
C ASN A 596 -30.10 -3.93 58.25
N ARG A 597 -29.21 -4.91 57.95
CA ARG A 597 -29.38 -6.38 57.96
C ARG A 597 -30.13 -6.96 56.73
N THR A 598 -29.71 -8.09 56.13
CA THR A 598 -29.03 -9.26 56.70
C THR A 598 -28.37 -10.11 55.60
N VAL A 599 -27.25 -10.72 55.97
CA VAL A 599 -26.55 -11.81 55.29
C VAL A 599 -27.44 -13.05 55.13
N LYS A 600 -27.44 -13.69 53.96
CA LYS A 600 -27.71 -15.13 53.82
C LYS A 600 -26.81 -15.76 52.74
N LYS A 601 -25.86 -16.59 53.19
CA LYS A 601 -25.30 -17.72 52.42
C LYS A 601 -26.38 -18.81 52.32
N PRO A 602 -26.25 -19.74 51.35
CA PRO A 602 -26.48 -21.14 51.65
C PRO A 602 -25.19 -21.95 51.52
N VAL A 603 -25.02 -22.83 52.50
CA VAL A 603 -24.01 -23.89 52.58
C VAL A 603 -24.65 -25.19 52.07
N ASN A 604 -23.81 -26.03 51.48
CA ASN A 604 -23.99 -27.44 51.11
C ASN A 604 -24.90 -28.28 52.02
N GLY A 605 -25.55 -29.28 51.40
CA GLY A 605 -26.14 -30.44 52.08
C GLY A 605 -26.44 -31.59 51.11
N ASN A 606 -25.49 -32.53 51.04
CA ASN A 606 -25.61 -33.86 50.41
C ASN A 606 -26.65 -34.77 51.09
N LEU A 607 -27.28 -35.70 50.35
CA LEU A 607 -27.22 -37.17 50.59
C LEU A 607 -28.15 -38.00 49.64
N LYS A 608 -27.52 -38.87 48.82
CA LYS A 608 -27.76 -40.32 48.49
C LYS A 608 -29.21 -40.88 48.32
N SER A 609 -29.58 -41.85 47.48
CA SER A 609 -28.95 -42.70 46.43
C SER A 609 -29.96 -43.73 45.81
N ARG A 610 -29.98 -43.87 44.46
CA ARG A 610 -30.21 -45.04 43.52
C ARG A 610 -31.46 -45.99 43.62
N PRO A 611 -31.81 -46.83 42.59
CA PRO A 611 -31.32 -46.95 41.18
C PRO A 611 -32.37 -47.21 40.04
N GLU A 612 -31.83 -47.29 38.80
CA GLU A 612 -32.22 -48.07 37.58
C GLU A 612 -33.21 -47.54 36.53
N ASN A 613 -32.71 -47.18 35.33
CA ASN A 613 -32.61 -48.08 34.17
C ASN A 613 -31.85 -47.43 32.99
N THR A 614 -30.92 -48.19 32.40
CA THR A 614 -30.00 -47.79 31.31
C THR A 614 -30.39 -48.50 30.02
N PRO A 615 -30.41 -47.84 28.84
CA PRO A 615 -30.30 -48.53 27.56
C PRO A 615 -28.84 -48.60 27.08
N ALA A 616 -28.51 -49.72 26.43
CA ALA A 616 -27.18 -50.18 26.01
C ALA A 616 -26.44 -49.25 25.02
N PRO A 617 -25.09 -49.29 25.00
CA PRO A 617 -24.27 -48.60 24.00
C PRO A 617 -24.18 -49.38 22.68
N LEU A 618 -24.25 -48.65 21.57
CA LEU A 618 -23.97 -49.13 20.21
C LEU A 618 -22.45 -49.29 19.99
N PRO A 619 -22.01 -50.19 19.10
CA PRO A 619 -20.61 -50.60 18.96
C PRO A 619 -19.72 -49.60 18.23
N ASP A 620 -18.44 -49.62 18.62
CA ASP A 620 -17.28 -49.00 17.97
C ASP A 620 -17.20 -49.35 16.48
N ASP A 621 -17.22 -48.33 15.62
CA ASP A 621 -16.74 -48.45 14.24
C ASP A 621 -15.45 -47.62 14.07
N ASN A 622 -14.34 -48.35 14.09
CA ASN A 622 -13.04 -47.95 13.58
C ASN A 622 -13.16 -47.43 12.14
N ILE A 623 -12.88 -46.14 11.90
CA ILE A 623 -12.41 -45.68 10.59
C ILE A 623 -11.13 -44.87 10.80
N GLY A 624 -10.03 -45.61 10.86
CA GLY A 624 -8.70 -45.11 10.59
C GLY A 624 -8.47 -44.87 9.09
N ASN A 625 -7.50 -44.00 8.83
CA ASN A 625 -6.75 -43.80 7.59
C ASN A 625 -6.96 -44.86 6.49
N ARG A 626 -7.66 -44.48 5.43
CA ARG A 626 -7.63 -45.18 4.16
C ARG A 626 -6.40 -44.71 3.36
N VAL A 627 -5.34 -45.52 3.37
CA VAL A 627 -4.28 -45.46 2.36
C VAL A 627 -4.84 -46.11 1.10
N GLU A 628 -4.96 -45.36 0.00
CA GLU A 628 -5.28 -45.92 -1.30
C GLU A 628 -4.11 -46.76 -1.83
N ALA A 629 -4.41 -47.92 -2.40
CA ALA A 629 -3.44 -48.76 -3.10
C ALA A 629 -2.93 -48.07 -4.38
N PRO A 630 -1.65 -48.23 -4.77
CA PRO A 630 -1.14 -47.63 -5.99
C PRO A 630 -1.73 -48.34 -7.22
N LYS A 631 -2.30 -47.57 -8.15
CA LYS A 631 -2.67 -48.05 -9.48
C LYS A 631 -1.42 -48.30 -10.31
N ASP A 632 -1.28 -49.51 -10.85
CA ASP A 632 -0.24 -49.87 -11.82
C ASP A 632 -0.31 -48.97 -13.06
N LYS A 633 0.77 -48.26 -13.34
CA LYS A 633 0.96 -47.51 -14.60
C LYS A 633 1.58 -48.45 -15.65
N PRO A 634 1.12 -48.46 -16.90
CA PRO A 634 1.77 -49.22 -17.96
C PRO A 634 3.16 -48.62 -18.27
N LYS A 635 4.20 -49.45 -18.19
CA LYS A 635 5.58 -49.09 -18.56
C LYS A 635 5.67 -48.77 -20.05
N ARG A 636 5.81 -47.49 -20.41
CA ARG A 636 6.28 -47.06 -21.73
C ARG A 636 7.79 -47.31 -21.82
N ARG A 637 8.21 -48.20 -22.73
CA ARG A 637 9.62 -48.42 -23.08
C ARG A 637 10.19 -47.20 -23.82
N ALA A 638 11.43 -46.85 -23.54
CA ALA A 638 12.16 -45.77 -24.20
C ALA A 638 12.48 -46.12 -25.66
N LYS A 639 12.48 -45.11 -26.53
CA LYS A 639 12.46 -45.24 -27.99
C LYS A 639 13.78 -45.69 -28.65
N ASN A 640 14.80 -46.10 -27.89
CA ASN A 640 16.15 -46.46 -28.39
C ASN A 640 16.77 -47.64 -27.59
N ASP A 641 16.10 -48.78 -27.48
CA ASP A 641 16.70 -50.01 -26.92
C ASP A 641 17.39 -50.83 -28.05
N PRO A 642 18.71 -51.06 -28.02
CA PRO A 642 19.45 -51.75 -29.09
C PRO A 642 19.19 -53.26 -29.22
N ARG A 643 18.29 -53.86 -28.44
CA ARG A 643 18.12 -55.34 -28.38
C ARG A 643 16.95 -55.91 -29.19
N ALA A 644 16.39 -55.15 -30.13
CA ALA A 644 15.33 -55.63 -31.03
C ALA A 644 15.88 -55.97 -32.43
N LYS A 645 16.67 -57.03 -32.55
CA LYS A 645 16.91 -57.75 -33.82
C LYS A 645 17.01 -59.24 -33.54
N SER A 646 15.90 -59.95 -33.71
CA SER A 646 15.80 -61.36 -34.10
C SER A 646 14.34 -61.67 -34.40
#